data_AF-A0A9P1GC64-F1
#
_entry.id   AF-A0A9P1GC64-F1
#
_cell.length_a   1.000
_cell.length_b   1.000
_cell.length_c   1.000
_cell.angle_alpha   90.00
_cell.angle_beta   90.00
_cell.angle_gamma   90.00
#
_symmetry.space_group_name_H-M   'P 1'
#
loop_
_entity.id
_entity.type
_entity.pdbx_description
1 polymer ?
#
loop_
_entity_poly.entity_id
_entity_poly.type
_entity_poly.pdbx_seq_one_letter_code
_entity_poly.pdbx_strand_id
1 'polypeptide(L)'
;MEKAAALLKALPSSKVCGSLDAAQAAASAAEEGKCWYIVQLGKSSLSEVHSALQQGCGHLGVVLVASQNPVSQLEVLRAMEYGGVYVASAELEKPGECLNEAATFTSGPSLVLLAEAAAIKGDERWTAFRYDPRREDQGGCAFVTDSIRVREEIQGFLSRESLLTLVAKKSLPSPNVGDAEAGALSEGLAAASKTVTILYSSDTGHAEECAKAVARQCRNGGYAGSAVRCATMDSFDVGALSSEPLVVFCVATAGKGEFCGNGRNFFQKLSDRSDLALNDLKYCIFGLGDSHYWGKGTEESKFNFAKPARDLDNLLEKMGAQRMMPTGFGDDQDVDQYHTGFAEWKGQLFSRLGVDKADAAGGGDDGPVKTDEQIKVETKQLRGSMKESLDDITTGQVPFQDTKLIKSHGSYQQDDRDLREERQKMGVENAFSFMIRVRLPGGYCTPEQWIAMDDICQNFANGTLKITTRQTWQVHGVLKRDVKNTMRAMNKACMDTVAACGDVCRNVLCTSRPDVCSKELHAEILHYTYDIHDHCLPRSGAYHEIFLMQGDEMAEKIQIMGSTPVEEEPLYGLTYLPRKFKVAVAIPPSNDVDLFAHCAGFIAIIENGKLLGFNVAVGGGLGFTHNNQKTHPRLADVIGFCKPGDAKYVCECILTVARDFGDRTGRKHARVKYTVEDYGPEWFKEQVEERLGFELEAAKPYTLEHRGDMHGWVQASDGTWSCGLLIPIGRVKESSRVCIRKIAELLKGEGGFRMTCNQSLVLENISEAKKGQVQQLLNEYKVMHNKETTVSGLRRNMVACVALPTCPLAFAEAERYLPTLVERLEAVADKCGIGQEDIVIRMTGCPNSCGRPSMAEIGFIGKAPGTYNMYLGADFVGKRLNTLYAESVNEDEIIKILTPLFSTYAQDKFKDERFGDYLIRTKIVKKMENGRDWWTTPDL
;
A
#
# COMPACT_ATOMS: atom_id res chain seq x y z
N MET A 1 17.28 -45.64 20.15
CA MET A 1 17.26 -46.55 18.98
C MET A 1 17.10 -48.01 19.37
N GLU A 2 18.04 -48.65 20.08
CA GLU A 2 17.96 -50.08 20.44
C GLU A 2 16.69 -50.47 21.22
N LYS A 3 16.29 -49.66 22.21
CA LYS A 3 15.03 -49.85 22.95
C LYS A 3 13.80 -49.83 22.04
N ALA A 4 13.73 -48.87 21.11
CA ALA A 4 12.62 -48.76 20.15
C ALA A 4 12.58 -49.97 19.19
N ALA A 5 13.75 -50.45 18.74
CA ALA A 5 13.84 -51.67 17.93
C ALA A 5 13.40 -52.92 18.68
N ALA A 6 13.72 -53.05 19.98
CA ALA A 6 13.26 -54.16 20.82
C ALA A 6 11.74 -54.13 21.02
N LEU A 7 11.14 -52.95 21.20
CA LEU A 7 9.70 -52.75 21.35
C LEU A 7 8.93 -53.14 20.08
N LEU A 8 9.44 -52.75 18.90
CA LEU A 8 8.82 -53.12 17.62
C LEU A 8 8.88 -54.63 17.36
N LYS A 9 9.96 -55.32 17.78
CA LYS A 9 10.08 -56.78 17.65
C LYS A 9 9.08 -57.57 18.51
N ALA A 10 8.51 -56.93 19.53
CA ALA A 10 7.51 -57.54 20.41
C ALA A 10 6.06 -57.37 19.90
N LEU A 11 5.83 -56.59 18.83
CA LEU A 11 4.50 -56.41 18.25
C LEU A 11 4.08 -57.64 17.42
N PRO A 12 2.80 -58.06 17.46
CA PRO A 12 2.31 -59.13 16.61
C PRO A 12 2.33 -58.69 15.13
N SER A 13 2.81 -59.57 14.25
CA SER A 13 2.69 -59.40 12.78
C SER A 13 3.55 -58.29 12.13
N SER A 14 4.57 -57.76 12.81
CA SER A 14 5.44 -56.71 12.25
C SER A 14 6.82 -57.23 11.83
N LYS A 15 7.22 -57.00 10.58
CA LYS A 15 8.63 -57.08 10.15
C LYS A 15 9.33 -55.77 10.52
N VAL A 16 10.35 -55.85 11.38
CA VAL A 16 11.21 -54.70 11.70
C VAL A 16 12.40 -54.70 10.75
N CYS A 17 12.37 -53.81 9.76
CA CYS A 17 13.51 -53.54 8.91
C CYS A 17 14.37 -52.51 9.64
N GLY A 18 15.68 -52.74 9.78
CA GLY A 18 16.57 -51.92 10.61
C GLY A 18 16.76 -50.47 10.13
N SER A 19 17.91 -49.86 10.44
CA SER A 19 18.26 -48.50 9.99
C SER A 19 18.58 -48.45 8.48
N LEU A 20 17.55 -48.59 7.65
CA LEU A 20 17.64 -48.49 6.18
C LEU A 20 17.31 -47.07 5.72
N ASP A 21 17.27 -46.78 4.41
CA ASP A 21 16.73 -45.50 3.91
C ASP A 21 15.23 -45.63 3.62
N ALA A 22 14.53 -44.49 3.46
CA ALA A 22 13.09 -44.43 3.26
C ALA A 22 12.60 -45.18 2.00
N ALA A 23 13.40 -45.23 0.93
CA ALA A 23 13.02 -45.89 -0.32
C ALA A 23 13.10 -47.42 -0.21
N GLN A 24 14.09 -47.94 0.51
CA GLN A 24 14.24 -49.38 0.77
C GLN A 24 13.18 -49.90 1.74
N ALA A 25 12.82 -49.11 2.75
CA ALA A 25 11.74 -49.44 3.69
C ALA A 25 10.37 -49.54 2.97
N ALA A 26 10.09 -48.60 2.08
CA ALA A 26 8.87 -48.61 1.27
C ALA A 26 8.82 -49.78 0.27
N ALA A 27 9.94 -50.12 -0.37
CA ALA A 27 10.02 -51.29 -1.25
C ALA A 27 9.76 -52.62 -0.51
N SER A 28 10.22 -52.72 0.75
CA SER A 28 10.02 -53.90 1.61
C SER A 28 8.60 -54.01 2.18
N ALA A 29 7.86 -52.89 2.23
CA ALA A 29 6.51 -52.82 2.78
C ALA A 29 5.42 -53.32 1.80
N ALA A 30 5.78 -53.67 0.56
CA ALA A 30 4.87 -54.21 -0.45
C ALA A 30 4.48 -55.69 -0.23
N GLU A 31 5.18 -56.42 0.65
CA GLU A 31 4.92 -57.84 0.95
C GLU A 31 4.32 -58.00 2.36
N GLU A 32 3.09 -58.54 2.43
CA GLU A 32 2.25 -58.84 3.61
C GLU A 32 2.80 -58.46 5.01
N GLY A 33 2.24 -57.38 5.59
CA GLY A 33 2.48 -56.95 6.98
C GLY A 33 3.04 -55.53 7.09
N LYS A 34 2.89 -54.88 8.26
CA LYS A 34 3.38 -53.51 8.45
C LYS A 34 4.91 -53.51 8.65
N CYS A 35 5.62 -52.77 7.81
CA CYS A 35 7.07 -52.63 7.84
C CYS A 35 7.45 -51.34 8.60
N TRP A 36 8.28 -51.48 9.63
CA TRP A 36 8.66 -50.36 10.48
C TRP A 36 10.08 -49.89 10.22
N TYR A 37 10.23 -48.56 10.14
CA TYR A 37 11.49 -47.86 9.97
C TYR A 37 11.74 -46.92 11.16
N ILE A 38 12.96 -46.90 11.71
CA ILE A 38 13.28 -46.09 12.90
C ILE A 38 14.25 -44.97 12.51
N VAL A 39 13.89 -43.73 12.82
CA VAL A 39 14.69 -42.53 12.55
C VAL A 39 15.05 -41.84 13.87
N GLN A 40 16.33 -41.50 14.03
CA GLN A 40 16.78 -40.62 15.09
C GLN A 40 16.64 -39.17 14.63
N LEU A 41 16.00 -38.32 15.44
CA LEU A 41 15.71 -36.95 15.04
C LEU A 41 16.95 -36.03 15.05
N GLY A 42 17.15 -35.29 13.94
CA GLY A 42 18.23 -34.33 13.70
C GLY A 42 17.99 -33.45 12.45
N LYS A 43 18.90 -32.54 12.08
CA LYS A 43 18.69 -31.56 10.97
C LYS A 43 18.38 -32.20 9.59
N SER A 44 18.75 -33.47 9.38
CA SER A 44 18.57 -34.20 8.11
C SER A 44 17.40 -35.19 8.09
N SER A 45 16.71 -35.43 9.21
CA SER A 45 15.67 -36.48 9.30
C SER A 45 14.31 -36.11 8.67
N LEU A 46 14.08 -34.83 8.38
CA LEU A 46 12.78 -34.32 7.91
C LEU A 46 12.48 -34.65 6.45
N SER A 47 13.48 -34.54 5.58
CA SER A 47 13.36 -34.92 4.17
C SER A 47 13.07 -36.41 4.03
N GLU A 48 13.61 -37.24 4.92
CA GLU A 48 13.39 -38.68 4.93
C GLU A 48 11.97 -39.06 5.36
N VAL A 49 11.43 -38.39 6.39
CA VAL A 49 10.04 -38.60 6.85
C VAL A 49 9.04 -38.16 5.78
N HIS A 50 9.22 -36.98 5.18
CA HIS A 50 8.34 -36.51 4.12
C HIS A 50 8.45 -37.37 2.85
N SER A 51 9.66 -37.78 2.46
CA SER A 51 9.85 -38.68 1.32
C SER A 51 9.19 -40.04 1.55
N ALA A 52 9.27 -40.58 2.78
CA ALA A 52 8.61 -41.83 3.16
C ALA A 52 7.07 -41.73 3.09
N LEU A 53 6.48 -40.65 3.62
CA LEU A 53 5.03 -40.43 3.63
C LEU A 53 4.47 -40.15 2.22
N GLN A 54 5.24 -39.50 1.34
CA GLN A 54 4.84 -39.23 -0.05
C GLN A 54 4.75 -40.47 -0.94
N GLN A 55 5.42 -41.57 -0.58
CA GLN A 55 5.42 -42.80 -1.38
C GLN A 55 4.09 -43.59 -1.30
N GLY A 56 3.14 -43.18 -0.45
CA GLY A 56 1.76 -43.70 -0.46
C GLY A 56 1.59 -45.16 -0.02
N CYS A 57 2.60 -45.77 0.61
CA CYS A 57 2.53 -47.15 1.06
C CYS A 57 1.76 -47.27 2.39
N GLY A 58 0.55 -47.87 2.35
CA GLY A 58 -0.29 -48.05 3.53
C GLY A 58 0.25 -49.03 4.58
N HIS A 59 1.31 -49.77 4.26
CA HIS A 59 1.99 -50.69 5.17
C HIS A 59 3.28 -50.11 5.77
N LEU A 60 3.58 -48.83 5.54
CA LEU A 60 4.77 -48.19 6.08
C LEU A 60 4.50 -47.62 7.49
N GLY A 61 5.34 -47.99 8.44
CA GLY A 61 5.39 -47.41 9.78
C GLY A 61 6.73 -46.72 10.02
N VAL A 62 6.71 -45.51 10.59
CA VAL A 62 7.90 -44.74 10.93
C VAL A 62 7.90 -44.47 12.43
N VAL A 63 8.99 -44.81 13.11
CA VAL A 63 9.21 -44.48 14.52
C VAL A 63 10.31 -43.44 14.64
N LEU A 64 9.96 -42.27 15.13
CA LEU A 64 10.91 -41.21 15.45
C LEU A 64 11.37 -41.35 16.90
N VAL A 65 12.67 -41.26 17.15
CA VAL A 65 13.22 -41.30 18.51
C VAL A 65 13.95 -39.99 18.81
N ALA A 66 13.49 -39.25 19.81
CA ALA A 66 14.12 -38.02 20.32
C ALA A 66 14.73 -38.26 21.70
N SER A 67 16.03 -38.00 21.86
CA SER A 67 16.75 -38.25 23.12
C SER A 67 17.18 -37.00 23.88
N GLN A 68 17.45 -35.84 23.26
CA GLN A 68 18.03 -34.69 23.97
C GLN A 68 17.65 -33.26 23.52
N ASN A 69 16.89 -33.05 22.44
CA ASN A 69 16.47 -31.72 21.98
C ASN A 69 14.96 -31.66 21.69
N PRO A 70 14.26 -30.55 21.99
CA PRO A 70 12.86 -30.38 21.61
C PRO A 70 12.72 -30.36 20.09
N VAL A 71 11.87 -31.23 19.58
CA VAL A 71 11.51 -31.32 18.16
C VAL A 71 10.45 -30.25 17.89
N SER A 72 10.38 -29.71 16.67
CA SER A 72 9.31 -28.75 16.35
C SER A 72 7.98 -29.49 16.22
N GLN A 73 6.99 -29.12 17.03
CA GLN A 73 5.61 -29.65 17.00
C GLN A 73 5.01 -29.62 15.59
N LEU A 74 5.42 -28.62 14.80
CA LEU A 74 4.98 -28.41 13.41
C LEU A 74 5.31 -29.59 12.50
N GLU A 75 6.35 -30.36 12.78
CA GLU A 75 6.87 -31.42 11.90
C GLU A 75 6.03 -32.70 11.99
N VAL A 76 5.62 -33.08 13.21
CA VAL A 76 4.71 -34.21 13.44
C VAL A 76 3.29 -33.84 13.01
N LEU A 77 2.88 -32.59 13.17
CA LEU A 77 1.58 -32.10 12.71
C LEU A 77 1.48 -32.04 11.18
N ARG A 78 2.55 -31.67 10.46
CA ARG A 78 2.60 -31.72 9.00
C ARG A 78 2.39 -33.12 8.42
N ALA A 79 2.78 -34.18 9.14
CA ALA A 79 2.51 -35.55 8.70
C ALA A 79 1.00 -35.86 8.58
N MET A 80 0.15 -35.14 9.32
CA MET A 80 -1.31 -35.29 9.24
C MET A 80 -1.89 -34.72 7.93
N GLU A 81 -1.17 -33.83 7.23
CA GLU A 81 -1.59 -33.22 5.96
C GLU A 81 -1.60 -34.22 4.79
N TYR A 82 -0.90 -35.35 4.90
CA TYR A 82 -0.86 -36.38 3.86
C TYR A 82 -2.15 -37.20 3.73
N GLY A 83 -3.08 -37.06 4.69
CA GLY A 83 -4.38 -37.74 4.67
C GLY A 83 -4.29 -39.24 4.93
N GLY A 84 -5.16 -39.76 5.80
CA GLY A 84 -5.18 -41.20 6.11
C GLY A 84 -3.92 -41.71 6.81
N VAL A 85 -3.17 -40.86 7.53
CA VAL A 85 -1.99 -41.24 8.32
C VAL A 85 -2.37 -41.31 9.80
N TYR A 86 -1.94 -42.36 10.50
CA TYR A 86 -2.00 -42.42 11.97
C TYR A 86 -0.78 -41.74 12.57
N VAL A 87 -0.98 -40.83 13.51
CA VAL A 87 0.11 -40.07 14.15
C VAL A 87 -0.03 -40.14 15.67
N ALA A 88 1.03 -40.54 16.37
CA ALA A 88 1.02 -40.56 17.83
C ALA A 88 2.35 -40.09 18.44
N SER A 89 2.27 -39.53 19.65
CA SER A 89 3.42 -39.21 20.50
C SER A 89 3.28 -39.88 21.86
N ALA A 90 4.35 -40.56 22.31
CA ALA A 90 4.38 -41.27 23.58
C ALA A 90 5.75 -41.14 24.28
N GLU A 91 5.73 -41.26 25.62
CA GLU A 91 6.96 -41.42 26.40
C GLU A 91 7.65 -42.74 26.06
N LEU A 92 8.97 -42.68 25.86
CA LEU A 92 9.79 -43.83 25.44
C LEU A 92 9.72 -45.01 26.43
N GLU A 93 9.39 -44.77 27.70
CA GLU A 93 9.27 -45.80 28.74
C GLU A 93 7.92 -46.56 28.72
N LYS A 94 6.88 -46.03 28.07
CA LYS A 94 5.54 -46.65 27.99
C LYS A 94 4.89 -46.55 26.59
N PRO A 95 5.54 -47.00 25.50
CA PRO A 95 5.05 -46.75 24.15
C PRO A 95 4.05 -47.80 23.64
N GLY A 96 3.73 -48.82 24.44
CA GLY A 96 3.07 -50.05 24.00
C GLY A 96 1.70 -49.83 23.35
N GLU A 97 0.86 -48.95 23.89
CA GLU A 97 -0.48 -48.70 23.35
C GLU A 97 -0.43 -48.00 21.99
N CYS A 98 0.39 -46.95 21.85
CA CYS A 98 0.54 -46.19 20.60
C CYS A 98 1.14 -47.05 19.48
N LEU A 99 2.14 -47.87 19.79
CA LEU A 99 2.77 -48.76 18.81
C LEU A 99 1.83 -49.90 18.37
N ASN A 100 1.05 -50.48 19.29
CA ASN A 100 0.05 -51.50 18.96
C ASN A 100 -1.07 -50.93 18.07
N GLU A 101 -1.63 -49.77 18.44
CA GLU A 101 -2.67 -49.13 17.63
C GLU A 101 -2.17 -48.78 16.23
N ALA A 102 -0.99 -48.17 16.13
CA ALA A 102 -0.37 -47.82 14.86
C ALA A 102 -0.08 -49.07 13.99
N ALA A 103 0.28 -50.20 14.61
CA ALA A 103 0.48 -51.47 13.90
C ALA A 103 -0.81 -52.01 13.28
N THR A 104 -1.96 -51.79 13.91
CA THR A 104 -3.28 -52.18 13.38
C THR A 104 -3.86 -51.21 12.35
N PHE A 105 -3.20 -50.07 12.11
CA PHE A 105 -3.66 -49.08 11.14
C PHE A 105 -3.29 -49.50 9.72
N THR A 106 -4.26 -49.95 8.92
CA THR A 106 -4.04 -50.48 7.56
C THR A 106 -4.48 -49.55 6.44
N SER A 107 -5.20 -48.46 6.78
CA SER A 107 -5.75 -47.50 5.82
C SER A 107 -4.74 -46.49 5.27
N GLY A 108 -3.48 -46.56 5.71
CA GLY A 108 -2.41 -45.64 5.32
C GLY A 108 -1.17 -45.73 6.22
N PRO A 109 -0.18 -44.85 6.04
CA PRO A 109 1.07 -44.87 6.82
C PRO A 109 0.84 -44.64 8.32
N SER A 110 1.83 -44.98 9.14
CA SER A 110 1.85 -44.57 10.54
C SER A 110 3.15 -43.88 10.93
N LEU A 111 3.05 -42.85 11.76
CA LEU A 111 4.17 -42.13 12.35
C LEU A 111 4.01 -42.11 13.87
N VAL A 112 5.01 -42.64 14.60
CA VAL A 112 5.02 -42.66 16.06
C VAL A 112 6.29 -41.99 16.57
N LEU A 113 6.15 -40.92 17.34
CA LEU A 113 7.27 -40.27 18.01
C LEU A 113 7.41 -40.75 19.45
N LEU A 114 8.59 -41.28 19.76
CA LEU A 114 8.99 -41.68 21.10
C LEU A 114 10.06 -40.72 21.63
N ALA A 115 9.79 -40.09 22.77
CA ALA A 115 10.71 -39.14 23.38
C ALA A 115 10.91 -39.42 24.89
N GLU A 116 12.04 -38.98 25.45
CA GLU A 116 12.25 -39.03 26.90
C GLU A 116 11.31 -38.07 27.63
N ALA A 117 10.87 -38.44 28.84
CA ALA A 117 9.91 -37.65 29.60
C ALA A 117 10.37 -36.19 29.85
N ALA A 118 11.68 -35.94 29.94
CA ALA A 118 12.23 -34.58 30.08
C ALA A 118 12.06 -33.73 28.81
N ALA A 119 12.16 -34.34 27.61
CA ALA A 119 11.89 -33.67 26.34
C ALA A 119 10.39 -33.40 26.12
N ILE A 120 9.53 -34.21 26.75
CA ILE A 120 8.06 -34.10 26.72
C ILE A 120 7.55 -33.08 27.75
N LYS A 121 8.17 -32.98 28.93
CA LYS A 121 7.72 -32.13 30.05
C LYS A 121 8.30 -30.70 30.05
N GLY A 122 9.40 -30.45 29.32
CA GLY A 122 10.05 -29.13 29.26
C GLY A 122 9.30 -28.06 28.47
N ASP A 123 8.26 -28.46 27.72
CA ASP A 123 7.36 -27.60 26.96
C ASP A 123 5.93 -28.13 27.16
N GLU A 124 5.02 -27.33 27.75
CA GLU A 124 3.63 -27.72 28.03
C GLU A 124 2.84 -28.16 26.78
N ARG A 125 3.41 -27.97 25.57
CA ARG A 125 2.83 -28.37 24.28
C ARG A 125 3.04 -29.83 23.89
N TRP A 126 3.88 -30.59 24.60
CA TRP A 126 4.30 -31.95 24.21
C TRP A 126 3.56 -33.09 24.92
N THR A 127 2.34 -32.89 25.43
CA THR A 127 1.55 -33.97 26.06
C THR A 127 1.30 -35.13 25.10
N ALA A 128 1.32 -36.37 25.60
CA ALA A 128 1.01 -37.56 24.81
C ALA A 128 -0.33 -37.40 24.07
N PHE A 129 -0.32 -37.71 22.78
CA PHE A 129 -1.51 -37.59 21.93
C PHE A 129 -1.54 -38.68 20.87
N ARG A 130 -2.74 -38.99 20.40
CA ARG A 130 -3.03 -39.94 19.33
C ARG A 130 -3.99 -39.32 18.34
N TYR A 131 -3.66 -39.41 17.06
CA TYR A 131 -4.52 -39.06 15.95
C TYR A 131 -4.77 -40.29 15.09
N ASP A 132 -6.02 -40.75 15.10
CA ASP A 132 -6.51 -41.86 14.26
C ASP A 132 -7.71 -41.37 13.45
N PRO A 133 -7.52 -41.01 12.17
CA PRO A 133 -8.59 -40.48 11.34
C PRO A 133 -9.76 -41.47 11.14
N ARG A 134 -9.55 -42.78 11.33
CA ARG A 134 -10.64 -43.79 11.20
C ARG A 134 -11.70 -43.64 12.29
N ARG A 135 -11.37 -43.02 13.42
CA ARG A 135 -12.33 -42.85 14.52
C ARG A 135 -13.42 -41.84 14.16
N GLU A 136 -13.14 -40.88 13.30
CA GLU A 136 -14.16 -39.95 12.78
C GLU A 136 -15.20 -40.67 11.94
N ASP A 137 -14.79 -41.62 11.09
CA ASP A 137 -15.70 -42.46 10.30
C ASP A 137 -16.61 -43.35 11.17
N GLN A 138 -16.19 -43.61 12.42
CA GLN A 138 -16.93 -44.40 13.40
C GLN A 138 -17.73 -43.53 14.39
N GLY A 139 -17.84 -42.21 14.16
CA GLY A 139 -18.58 -41.27 15.01
C GLY A 139 -17.87 -40.87 16.30
N GLY A 140 -16.57 -41.20 16.45
CA GLY A 140 -15.71 -40.79 17.54
C GLY A 140 -14.81 -39.60 17.17
N CYS A 141 -14.04 -39.08 18.14
CA CYS A 141 -13.04 -38.05 17.84
C CYS A 141 -11.75 -38.70 17.30
N ALA A 142 -11.22 -38.20 16.17
CA ALA A 142 -9.94 -38.65 15.65
C ALA A 142 -8.77 -38.35 16.60
N PHE A 143 -8.92 -37.37 17.50
CA PHE A 143 -7.86 -36.95 18.40
C PHE A 143 -8.13 -37.38 19.85
N VAL A 144 -7.15 -38.05 20.45
CA VAL A 144 -7.14 -38.41 21.87
C VAL A 144 -5.91 -37.80 22.52
N THR A 145 -6.12 -36.92 23.49
CA THR A 145 -5.08 -36.33 24.33
C THR A 145 -5.68 -36.03 25.71
N ASP A 146 -4.82 -35.99 26.73
CA ASP A 146 -5.23 -35.63 28.09
C ASP A 146 -5.40 -34.09 28.27
N SER A 147 -5.01 -33.29 27.28
CA SER A 147 -5.06 -31.82 27.31
C SER A 147 -6.09 -31.23 26.33
N ILE A 148 -7.16 -30.65 26.87
CA ILE A 148 -8.24 -30.00 26.09
C ILE A 148 -7.70 -28.84 25.23
N ARG A 149 -6.77 -28.04 25.77
CA ARG A 149 -6.16 -26.90 25.07
C ARG A 149 -5.34 -27.34 23.85
N VAL A 150 -4.55 -28.41 23.98
CA VAL A 150 -3.73 -28.95 22.87
C VAL A 150 -4.62 -29.52 21.77
N ARG A 151 -5.75 -30.16 22.15
CA ARG A 151 -6.76 -30.64 21.19
C ARG A 151 -7.34 -29.49 20.37
N GLU A 152 -7.72 -28.37 21.00
CA GLU A 152 -8.31 -27.22 20.30
C GLU A 152 -7.30 -26.52 19.39
N GLU A 153 -6.04 -26.39 19.81
CA GLU A 153 -4.98 -25.80 19.00
C GLU A 153 -4.67 -26.64 17.75
N ILE A 154 -4.60 -27.98 17.89
CA ILE A 154 -4.36 -28.91 16.78
C ILE A 154 -5.57 -29.03 15.86
N GLN A 155 -6.79 -29.06 16.41
CA GLN A 155 -8.01 -28.94 15.60
C GLN A 155 -8.03 -27.61 14.85
N GLY A 156 -7.63 -26.51 15.49
CA GLY A 156 -7.46 -25.21 14.84
C GLY A 156 -6.43 -25.22 13.71
N PHE A 157 -5.32 -25.94 13.88
CA PHE A 157 -4.30 -26.15 12.84
C PHE A 157 -4.88 -26.90 11.63
N LEU A 158 -5.50 -28.06 11.85
CA LEU A 158 -6.13 -28.87 10.80
C LEU A 158 -7.30 -28.14 10.10
N SER A 159 -8.05 -27.32 10.84
CA SER A 159 -9.19 -26.55 10.31
C SER A 159 -8.76 -25.39 9.42
N ARG A 160 -7.62 -24.74 9.73
CA ARG A 160 -7.07 -23.63 8.94
C ARG A 160 -6.52 -24.10 7.59
N GLU A 161 -5.92 -25.28 7.55
CA GLU A 161 -5.34 -25.87 6.34
C GLU A 161 -6.34 -26.73 5.53
N SER A 162 -7.33 -27.39 6.16
CA SER A 162 -8.37 -28.15 5.45
C SER A 162 -9.23 -27.29 4.51
N LEU A 163 -9.32 -25.98 4.77
CA LEU A 163 -9.97 -25.02 3.87
C LEU A 163 -9.18 -24.78 2.57
N LEU A 164 -7.85 -24.96 2.59
CA LEU A 164 -7.00 -24.85 1.40
C LEU A 164 -7.02 -26.13 0.55
N THR A 165 -7.15 -27.31 1.17
CA THR A 165 -7.22 -28.59 0.44
C THR A 165 -8.61 -28.87 -0.15
N LEU A 166 -9.70 -28.43 0.50
CA LEU A 166 -11.08 -28.60 -0.02
C LEU A 166 -11.37 -27.74 -1.26
N VAL A 167 -10.64 -26.65 -1.46
CA VAL A 167 -10.73 -25.82 -2.69
C VAL A 167 -9.96 -26.46 -3.86
N ALA A 168 -9.07 -27.41 -3.62
CA ALA A 168 -8.24 -28.05 -4.64
C ALA A 168 -8.80 -29.36 -5.24
N LYS A 169 -9.93 -29.90 -4.73
CA LYS A 169 -10.41 -31.26 -5.09
C LYS A 169 -11.88 -31.40 -5.53
N LYS A 170 -12.59 -30.35 -5.94
CA LYS A 170 -13.90 -30.50 -6.60
C LYS A 170 -13.88 -30.02 -8.05
N SER A 171 -14.01 -30.97 -8.97
CA SER A 171 -14.48 -30.71 -10.32
C SER A 171 -15.93 -30.20 -10.26
N LEU A 172 -16.18 -29.10 -10.96
CA LEU A 172 -17.52 -28.54 -11.16
C LEU A 172 -18.31 -29.45 -12.12
N PRO A 173 -19.59 -29.76 -11.87
CA PRO A 173 -20.46 -30.31 -12.90
C PRO A 173 -20.98 -29.20 -13.82
N SER A 174 -20.97 -29.44 -15.12
CA SER A 174 -21.61 -28.63 -16.16
C SER A 174 -23.13 -28.81 -16.19
N PRO A 175 -23.90 -27.85 -16.76
CA PRO A 175 -25.34 -27.77 -16.57
C PRO A 175 -26.10 -28.74 -17.48
N ASN A 176 -27.15 -29.37 -16.94
CA ASN A 176 -28.18 -30.00 -17.75
C ASN A 176 -29.52 -29.28 -17.53
N VAL A 177 -30.09 -28.87 -18.66
CA VAL A 177 -31.45 -28.35 -18.81
C VAL A 177 -32.42 -29.54 -18.80
N GLY A 178 -33.55 -29.42 -18.10
CA GLY A 178 -34.66 -30.36 -18.17
C GLY A 178 -35.78 -30.03 -17.18
N ASP A 179 -36.94 -29.65 -17.72
CA ASP A 179 -38.17 -29.23 -17.04
C ASP A 179 -38.85 -30.33 -16.20
N ALA A 180 -39.53 -29.94 -15.10
CA ALA A 180 -40.94 -30.31 -14.79
C ALA A 180 -41.39 -29.80 -13.41
N GLU A 181 -42.23 -28.76 -13.46
CA GLU A 181 -43.45 -28.43 -12.70
C GLU A 181 -43.77 -28.95 -11.27
N ALA A 182 -44.07 -27.95 -10.43
CA ALA A 182 -45.30 -27.72 -9.67
C ALA A 182 -45.72 -28.62 -8.48
N GLY A 183 -45.89 -27.98 -7.32
CA GLY A 183 -46.68 -28.50 -6.20
C GLY A 183 -46.62 -27.65 -4.92
N ALA A 184 -47.49 -26.62 -4.85
CA ALA A 184 -48.08 -25.95 -3.66
C ALA A 184 -47.12 -25.44 -2.54
N LEU A 185 -46.99 -24.15 -2.20
CA LEU A 185 -47.93 -23.04 -2.07
C LEU A 185 -49.03 -23.25 -1.00
N SER A 186 -48.62 -23.21 0.27
CA SER A 186 -49.36 -22.75 1.45
C SER A 186 -48.37 -22.83 2.63
N GLU A 187 -47.86 -21.75 3.22
CA GLU A 187 -48.60 -20.85 4.10
C GLU A 187 -48.04 -19.41 3.98
N GLY A 188 -48.87 -18.50 3.50
CA GLY A 188 -48.67 -17.07 3.69
C GLY A 188 -49.57 -16.58 4.81
N LEU A 189 -49.03 -15.72 5.68
CA LEU A 189 -49.58 -14.39 6.05
C LEU A 189 -49.10 -13.93 7.44
N ALA A 190 -48.07 -13.08 7.48
CA ALA A 190 -47.95 -11.90 8.35
C ALA A 190 -46.60 -11.18 8.13
N ALA A 191 -46.40 -10.53 6.99
CA ALA A 191 -45.26 -9.64 6.78
C ALA A 191 -45.77 -8.23 6.44
N ALA A 192 -45.85 -7.37 7.45
CA ALA A 192 -46.00 -5.94 7.24
C ALA A 192 -44.68 -5.39 6.64
N SER A 193 -44.81 -4.62 5.56
CA SER A 193 -43.74 -3.90 4.86
C SER A 193 -42.79 -3.16 5.83
N LYS A 194 -41.54 -3.65 5.98
CA LYS A 194 -40.48 -2.95 6.73
C LYS A 194 -39.68 -2.07 5.77
N THR A 195 -40.01 -0.78 5.66
CA THR A 195 -39.15 0.20 4.97
C THR A 195 -38.20 0.87 5.95
N VAL A 196 -36.95 1.10 5.53
CA VAL A 196 -35.94 1.84 6.29
C VAL A 196 -35.27 2.86 5.39
N THR A 197 -35.26 4.11 5.85
CA THR A 197 -34.63 5.23 5.15
C THR A 197 -33.34 5.61 5.88
N ILE A 198 -32.25 5.77 5.15
CA ILE A 198 -30.92 6.03 5.71
C ILE A 198 -30.40 7.32 5.09
N LEU A 199 -30.15 8.33 5.91
CA LEU A 199 -29.71 9.65 5.48
C LEU A 199 -28.33 9.96 6.03
N TYR A 200 -27.48 10.60 5.23
CA TYR A 200 -26.15 11.00 5.68
C TYR A 200 -25.75 12.43 5.32
N SER A 201 -24.86 12.98 6.14
CA SER A 201 -24.19 14.28 5.92
C SER A 201 -22.69 14.09 6.13
N SER A 202 -21.89 14.37 5.09
CA SER A 202 -20.47 14.01 5.01
C SER A 202 -19.72 14.84 3.97
N ASP A 203 -18.61 15.48 4.37
CA ASP A 203 -17.66 16.16 3.44
C ASP A 203 -16.49 15.25 3.03
N THR A 204 -16.05 14.36 3.92
CA THR A 204 -14.87 13.50 3.72
C THR A 204 -15.20 12.07 3.28
N GLY A 205 -16.48 11.69 3.33
CA GLY A 205 -16.98 10.36 2.96
C GLY A 205 -17.21 9.39 4.14
N HIS A 206 -16.78 9.71 5.37
CA HIS A 206 -16.90 8.77 6.50
C HIS A 206 -18.36 8.48 6.91
N ALA A 207 -19.23 9.51 6.98
CA ALA A 207 -20.63 9.28 7.33
C ALA A 207 -21.40 8.57 6.20
N GLU A 208 -21.00 8.82 4.95
CA GLU A 208 -21.50 8.09 3.78
C GLU A 208 -21.13 6.60 3.86
N GLU A 209 -19.90 6.28 4.26
CA GLU A 209 -19.47 4.89 4.48
C GLU A 209 -20.30 4.20 5.57
N CYS A 210 -20.51 4.87 6.71
CA CYS A 210 -21.38 4.38 7.78
C CYS A 210 -22.79 4.11 7.27
N ALA A 211 -23.39 5.05 6.53
CA ALA A 211 -24.74 4.90 5.98
C ALA A 211 -24.84 3.76 4.96
N LYS A 212 -23.85 3.61 4.07
CA LYS A 212 -23.79 2.49 3.12
C LYS A 212 -23.60 1.15 3.83
N ALA A 213 -22.81 1.11 4.89
CA ALA A 213 -22.65 -0.09 5.72
C ALA A 213 -23.98 -0.48 6.39
N VAL A 214 -24.75 0.50 6.88
CA VAL A 214 -26.09 0.25 7.45
C VAL A 214 -27.04 -0.29 6.37
N ALA A 215 -27.08 0.35 5.20
CA ALA A 215 -27.96 -0.03 4.10
C ALA A 215 -27.67 -1.45 3.60
N ARG A 216 -26.39 -1.79 3.43
CA ARG A 216 -25.95 -3.12 2.99
C ARG A 216 -26.42 -4.21 3.96
N GLN A 217 -26.23 -4.02 5.26
CA GLN A 217 -26.59 -5.05 6.23
C GLN A 217 -28.11 -5.16 6.44
N CYS A 218 -28.89 -4.09 6.26
CA CYS A 218 -30.36 -4.20 6.20
C CYS A 218 -30.81 -5.07 5.02
N ARG A 219 -30.23 -4.87 3.83
CA ARG A 219 -30.54 -5.68 2.64
C ARG A 219 -30.18 -7.16 2.86
N ASN A 220 -29.02 -7.42 3.45
CA ASN A 220 -28.56 -8.78 3.74
C ASN A 220 -29.39 -9.47 4.83
N GLY A 221 -30.01 -8.72 5.75
CA GLY A 221 -30.88 -9.26 6.79
C GLY A 221 -32.36 -9.35 6.41
N GLY A 222 -32.68 -9.51 5.13
CA GLY A 222 -34.04 -9.82 4.67
C GLY A 222 -34.96 -8.64 4.38
N TYR A 223 -34.46 -7.40 4.39
CA TYR A 223 -35.22 -6.26 3.87
C TYR A 223 -35.19 -6.29 2.33
N ALA A 224 -36.35 -6.21 1.68
CA ALA A 224 -36.40 -6.11 0.23
C ALA A 224 -35.60 -4.89 -0.26
N GLY A 225 -34.88 -5.03 -1.38
CA GLY A 225 -34.01 -3.94 -1.90
C GLY A 225 -34.74 -2.62 -2.15
N SER A 226 -36.02 -2.68 -2.55
CA SER A 226 -36.91 -1.51 -2.72
C SER A 226 -37.34 -0.86 -1.39
N ALA A 227 -37.15 -1.55 -0.27
CA ALA A 227 -37.52 -1.09 1.07
C ALA A 227 -36.36 -0.44 1.84
N VAL A 228 -35.12 -0.47 1.30
CA VAL A 228 -33.94 0.16 1.92
C VAL A 228 -33.47 1.34 1.07
N ARG A 229 -33.79 2.57 1.51
CA ARG A 229 -33.36 3.81 0.85
C ARG A 229 -32.12 4.37 1.54
N CYS A 230 -31.12 4.80 0.77
CA CYS A 230 -29.92 5.46 1.27
C CYS A 230 -29.62 6.70 0.42
N ALA A 231 -29.54 7.87 1.03
CA ALA A 231 -29.41 9.15 0.34
C ALA A 231 -28.67 10.19 1.19
N THR A 232 -28.19 11.27 0.56
CA THR A 232 -27.73 12.44 1.33
C THR A 232 -28.92 13.09 2.03
N MET A 233 -28.67 13.77 3.14
CA MET A 233 -29.73 14.51 3.83
C MET A 233 -30.36 15.57 2.91
N ASP A 234 -29.55 16.34 2.17
CA ASP A 234 -30.06 17.41 1.30
C ASP A 234 -30.86 16.93 0.08
N SER A 235 -30.71 15.68 -0.36
CA SER A 235 -31.52 15.12 -1.46
C SER A 235 -32.85 14.53 -0.98
N PHE A 236 -33.08 14.47 0.34
CA PHE A 236 -34.32 13.99 0.92
C PHE A 236 -35.31 15.13 1.16
N ASP A 237 -36.58 14.91 0.83
CA ASP A 237 -37.64 15.87 1.13
C ASP A 237 -38.03 15.81 2.62
N VAL A 238 -37.74 16.89 3.34
CA VAL A 238 -38.07 17.04 4.76
C VAL A 238 -39.55 16.81 5.06
N GLY A 239 -40.45 17.21 4.14
CA GLY A 239 -41.90 16.98 4.32
C GLY A 239 -42.28 15.50 4.39
N ALA A 240 -41.52 14.64 3.70
CA ALA A 240 -41.76 13.20 3.65
C ALA A 240 -41.40 12.49 4.97
N LEU A 241 -40.65 13.13 5.88
CA LEU A 241 -40.27 12.52 7.18
C LEU A 241 -41.48 12.04 7.99
N SER A 242 -42.61 12.75 7.90
CA SER A 242 -43.86 12.38 8.59
C SER A 242 -44.45 11.04 8.12
N SER A 243 -44.09 10.61 6.91
CA SER A 243 -44.55 9.35 6.30
C SER A 243 -43.53 8.21 6.42
N GLU A 244 -42.35 8.47 6.99
CA GLU A 244 -41.30 7.47 7.15
C GLU A 244 -41.50 6.68 8.45
N PRO A 245 -41.57 5.33 8.40
CA PRO A 245 -41.71 4.53 9.60
C PRO A 245 -40.40 4.44 10.40
N LEU A 246 -39.25 4.57 9.74
CA LEU A 246 -37.93 4.55 10.36
C LEU A 246 -36.90 5.31 9.52
N VAL A 247 -36.18 6.23 10.16
CA VAL A 247 -35.01 6.92 9.56
C VAL A 247 -33.74 6.71 10.39
N VAL A 248 -32.65 6.31 9.73
CA VAL A 248 -31.31 6.20 10.33
C VAL A 248 -30.42 7.33 9.80
N PHE A 249 -29.89 8.16 10.69
CA PHE A 249 -29.01 9.27 10.32
C PHE A 249 -27.54 8.95 10.62
N CYS A 250 -26.65 9.19 9.66
CA CYS A 250 -25.19 9.20 9.85
C CYS A 250 -24.66 10.61 9.58
N VAL A 251 -24.29 11.35 10.62
CA VAL A 251 -24.04 12.80 10.54
C VAL A 251 -22.62 13.12 10.95
N ALA A 252 -21.79 13.61 10.02
CA ALA A 252 -20.47 14.12 10.34
C ALA A 252 -20.49 15.60 10.74
N THR A 253 -19.46 16.00 11.48
CA THR A 253 -19.21 17.37 11.91
C THR A 253 -18.26 18.06 10.94
N ALA A 254 -18.62 19.25 10.47
CA ALA A 254 -17.79 20.12 9.65
C ALA A 254 -17.32 21.36 10.43
N GLY A 255 -16.11 21.86 10.12
CA GLY A 255 -15.62 23.14 10.62
C GLY A 255 -15.75 23.31 12.14
N LYS A 256 -16.41 24.38 12.60
CA LYS A 256 -16.57 24.72 14.02
C LYS A 256 -17.81 24.07 14.69
N GLY A 257 -18.16 22.84 14.30
CA GLY A 257 -19.37 22.17 14.83
C GLY A 257 -20.62 22.37 13.97
N GLU A 258 -20.44 22.58 12.66
CA GLU A 258 -21.50 22.78 11.67
C GLU A 258 -21.88 21.46 10.97
N PHE A 259 -23.06 21.41 10.34
CA PHE A 259 -23.41 20.32 9.41
C PHE A 259 -22.52 20.35 8.17
N CYS A 260 -22.14 19.17 7.66
CA CYS A 260 -21.46 19.05 6.35
C CYS A 260 -22.33 19.61 5.22
N GLY A 261 -21.69 19.96 4.11
CA GLY A 261 -22.31 20.71 3.01
C GLY A 261 -23.60 20.07 2.47
N ASN A 262 -23.64 18.74 2.41
CA ASN A 262 -24.77 17.94 1.92
C ASN A 262 -25.83 17.57 2.98
N GLY A 263 -25.82 18.19 4.16
CA GLY A 263 -26.91 18.10 5.15
C GLY A 263 -27.32 19.42 5.79
N ARG A 264 -26.65 20.52 5.43
CA ARG A 264 -26.91 21.85 5.99
C ARG A 264 -28.31 22.36 5.62
N ASN A 265 -28.72 22.19 4.35
CA ASN A 265 -30.02 22.68 3.88
C ASN A 265 -31.17 21.86 4.46
N PHE A 266 -30.99 20.55 4.61
CA PHE A 266 -31.95 19.67 5.25
C PHE A 266 -32.24 20.12 6.69
N PHE A 267 -31.18 20.33 7.50
CA PHE A 267 -31.35 20.74 8.90
C PHE A 267 -32.02 22.11 9.01
N GLN A 268 -31.66 23.07 8.14
CA GLN A 268 -32.28 24.39 8.11
C GLN A 268 -33.77 24.29 7.76
N LYS A 269 -34.11 23.59 6.66
CA LYS A 269 -35.50 23.38 6.25
C LYS A 269 -36.33 22.66 7.31
N LEU A 270 -35.75 21.70 8.03
CA LEU A 270 -36.43 21.00 9.12
C LEU A 270 -36.66 21.93 10.32
N SER A 271 -35.68 22.77 10.66
CA SER A 271 -35.78 23.74 11.76
C SER A 271 -36.87 24.81 11.51
N ASP A 272 -37.09 25.17 10.24
CA ASP A 272 -38.07 26.20 9.85
C ASP A 272 -39.52 25.66 9.78
N ARG A 273 -39.74 24.34 9.92
CA ARG A 273 -41.05 23.69 9.77
C ARG A 273 -41.72 23.43 11.11
N SER A 274 -42.28 24.48 11.72
CA SER A 274 -43.07 24.37 12.97
C SER A 274 -44.41 23.64 12.79
N ASP A 275 -44.86 23.44 11.55
CA ASP A 275 -46.10 22.77 11.18
C ASP A 275 -45.97 21.24 11.05
N LEU A 276 -44.74 20.70 11.07
CA LEU A 276 -44.47 19.29 10.83
C LEU A 276 -44.40 18.52 12.17
N ALA A 277 -45.41 17.68 12.42
CA ALA A 277 -45.41 16.75 13.54
C ALA A 277 -44.86 15.38 13.11
N LEU A 278 -43.90 14.84 13.85
CA LEU A 278 -43.18 13.60 13.52
C LEU A 278 -43.50 12.45 14.50
N ASN A 279 -44.70 12.46 15.08
CA ASN A 279 -45.10 11.53 16.15
C ASN A 279 -44.97 10.03 15.77
N ASP A 280 -45.13 9.70 14.50
CA ASP A 280 -45.07 8.32 14.00
C ASP A 280 -43.67 7.92 13.50
N LEU A 281 -42.73 8.88 13.43
CA LEU A 281 -41.36 8.65 12.96
C LEU A 281 -40.52 8.03 14.07
N LYS A 282 -39.97 6.85 13.80
CA LYS A 282 -38.87 6.30 14.61
C LYS A 282 -37.52 6.69 14.03
N TYR A 283 -36.53 6.98 14.87
CA TYR A 283 -35.20 7.35 14.38
C TYR A 283 -34.03 6.82 15.22
N CYS A 284 -32.87 6.73 14.54
CA CYS A 284 -31.56 6.42 15.11
C CYS A 284 -30.52 7.40 14.56
N ILE A 285 -29.55 7.82 15.37
CA ILE A 285 -28.48 8.74 14.93
C ILE A 285 -27.10 8.17 15.30
N PHE A 286 -26.18 8.21 14.34
CA PHE A 286 -24.75 8.04 14.56
C PHE A 286 -24.02 9.33 14.17
N GLY A 287 -23.40 9.98 15.16
CA GLY A 287 -22.62 11.20 14.98
C GLY A 287 -21.15 10.91 14.80
N LEU A 288 -20.53 11.50 13.79
CA LEU A 288 -19.08 11.47 13.59
C LEU A 288 -18.49 12.84 13.88
N GLY A 289 -17.34 12.84 14.52
CA GLY A 289 -16.57 14.05 14.76
C GLY A 289 -15.18 13.73 15.26
N ASP A 290 -14.41 14.78 15.49
CA ASP A 290 -13.08 14.69 16.08
C ASP A 290 -13.13 15.54 17.36
N SER A 291 -12.96 14.89 18.52
CA SER A 291 -13.00 15.57 19.83
C SER A 291 -11.87 16.58 20.05
N HIS A 292 -10.86 16.58 19.16
CA HIS A 292 -9.69 17.46 19.19
C HIS A 292 -9.65 18.43 17.99
N TYR A 293 -10.62 18.36 17.08
CA TYR A 293 -10.65 19.10 15.81
C TYR A 293 -10.48 20.61 15.98
N TRP A 294 -11.08 21.18 17.03
CA TRP A 294 -11.07 22.61 17.30
C TRP A 294 -10.70 22.90 18.75
N GLY A 295 -9.53 23.49 19.00
CA GLY A 295 -9.09 23.90 20.33
C GLY A 295 -8.33 22.86 21.15
N LYS A 296 -7.78 21.79 20.56
CA LYS A 296 -6.87 20.78 21.18
C LYS A 296 -7.14 20.51 22.67
N GLY A 297 -8.20 19.76 22.98
CA GLY A 297 -8.49 19.30 24.36
C GLY A 297 -9.10 20.36 25.29
N THR A 298 -9.52 21.50 24.76
CA THR A 298 -10.32 22.50 25.49
C THR A 298 -11.78 22.08 25.65
N GLU A 299 -12.50 22.70 26.58
CA GLU A 299 -13.95 22.45 26.75
C GLU A 299 -14.76 22.78 25.47
N GLU A 300 -14.31 23.73 24.66
CA GLU A 300 -14.92 24.04 23.36
C GLU A 300 -14.78 22.89 22.35
N SER A 301 -13.69 22.11 22.40
CA SER A 301 -13.48 20.98 21.50
C SER A 301 -14.46 19.85 21.77
N LYS A 302 -14.69 19.56 23.06
CA LYS A 302 -15.68 18.57 23.53
C LYS A 302 -17.11 18.99 23.22
N PHE A 303 -17.40 20.29 23.25
CA PHE A 303 -18.71 20.84 22.91
C PHE A 303 -19.02 20.67 21.42
N ASN A 304 -18.04 20.90 20.54
CA ASN A 304 -18.23 20.83 19.09
C ASN A 304 -18.20 19.39 18.53
N PHE A 305 -17.65 18.43 19.28
CA PHE A 305 -17.62 17.02 18.90
C PHE A 305 -19.02 16.46 18.61
N ALA A 306 -19.25 15.97 17.39
CA ALA A 306 -20.53 15.41 16.95
C ALA A 306 -21.74 16.35 17.20
N LYS A 307 -21.50 17.66 17.28
CA LYS A 307 -22.54 18.66 17.60
C LYS A 307 -23.73 18.60 16.63
N PRO A 308 -23.56 18.47 15.30
CA PRO A 308 -24.68 18.33 14.38
C PRO A 308 -25.60 17.14 14.67
N ALA A 309 -25.03 16.01 15.10
CA ALA A 309 -25.82 14.85 15.49
C ALA A 309 -26.67 15.13 16.73
N ARG A 310 -26.10 15.85 17.73
CA ARG A 310 -26.84 16.26 18.94
C ARG A 310 -27.92 17.30 18.65
N ASP A 311 -27.63 18.25 17.77
CA ASP A 311 -28.58 19.28 17.36
C ASP A 311 -29.77 18.68 16.60
N LEU A 312 -29.50 17.72 15.70
CA LEU A 312 -30.53 16.97 15.00
C LEU A 312 -31.39 16.12 15.95
N ASP A 313 -30.75 15.42 16.88
CA ASP A 313 -31.41 14.61 17.91
C ASP A 313 -32.40 15.44 18.72
N ASN A 314 -31.94 16.59 19.24
CA ASN A 314 -32.76 17.52 20.01
C ASN A 314 -33.93 18.10 19.20
N LEU A 315 -33.74 18.35 17.90
CA LEU A 315 -34.77 18.89 17.03
C LEU A 315 -35.86 17.84 16.75
N LEU A 316 -35.47 16.61 16.37
CA LEU A 316 -36.40 15.52 16.10
C LEU A 316 -37.24 15.17 17.33
N GLU A 317 -36.63 15.13 18.51
CA GLU A 317 -37.33 14.88 19.77
C GLU A 317 -38.36 15.98 20.09
N LYS A 318 -38.02 17.25 19.87
CA LYS A 318 -38.97 18.38 20.02
C LYS A 318 -40.15 18.30 19.04
N MET A 319 -39.95 17.71 17.87
CA MET A 319 -40.98 17.54 16.84
C MET A 319 -41.82 16.26 17.03
N GLY A 320 -41.59 15.53 18.13
CA GLY A 320 -42.38 14.36 18.52
C GLY A 320 -41.87 13.01 18.01
N ALA A 321 -40.73 12.97 17.30
CA ALA A 321 -40.17 11.72 16.80
C ALA A 321 -39.66 10.82 17.93
N GLN A 322 -39.79 9.50 17.75
CA GLN A 322 -39.41 8.50 18.74
C GLN A 322 -37.99 7.97 18.50
N ARG A 323 -37.09 8.23 19.44
CA ARG A 323 -35.74 7.68 19.45
C ARG A 323 -35.75 6.17 19.76
N MET A 324 -35.17 5.35 18.89
CA MET A 324 -35.14 3.88 19.09
C MET A 324 -33.96 3.38 19.93
N MET A 325 -32.86 4.13 19.95
CA MET A 325 -31.65 3.78 20.69
C MET A 325 -30.82 5.04 21.00
N PRO A 326 -29.92 4.98 21.99
CA PRO A 326 -29.00 6.09 22.25
C PRO A 326 -28.23 6.50 20.99
N THR A 327 -28.02 7.80 20.85
CA THR A 327 -27.19 8.37 19.78
C THR A 327 -25.77 7.84 19.94
N GLY A 328 -25.24 7.23 18.87
CA GLY A 328 -23.86 6.74 18.85
C GLY A 328 -22.90 7.83 18.42
N PHE A 329 -21.66 7.72 18.88
CA PHE A 329 -20.60 8.68 18.55
C PHE A 329 -19.36 7.94 18.08
N GLY A 330 -18.82 8.35 16.93
CA GLY A 330 -17.51 7.92 16.44
C GLY A 330 -16.52 9.07 16.57
N ASP A 331 -15.45 8.86 17.33
CA ASP A 331 -14.38 9.83 17.51
C ASP A 331 -13.16 9.45 16.64
N ASP A 332 -12.72 10.37 15.79
CA ASP A 332 -11.52 10.18 14.97
C ASP A 332 -10.23 10.04 15.81
N GLN A 333 -10.29 10.33 17.12
CA GLN A 333 -9.19 10.20 18.06
C GLN A 333 -9.04 8.80 18.68
N ASP A 334 -10.04 7.93 18.49
CA ASP A 334 -9.95 6.53 18.95
C ASP A 334 -8.84 5.76 18.20
N VAL A 335 -8.38 4.66 18.80
CA VAL A 335 -7.31 3.82 18.24
C VAL A 335 -7.64 3.37 16.81
N ASP A 336 -8.91 3.04 16.57
CA ASP A 336 -9.45 2.69 15.25
C ASP A 336 -10.37 3.79 14.67
N GLN A 337 -10.21 5.04 15.10
CA GLN A 337 -11.07 6.19 14.74
C GLN A 337 -12.56 5.89 15.01
N TYR A 338 -13.47 6.52 14.24
CA TYR A 338 -14.91 6.32 14.33
C TYR A 338 -15.38 4.86 14.24
N HIS A 339 -14.55 3.93 13.76
CA HIS A 339 -14.91 2.52 13.65
C HIS A 339 -15.19 1.86 15.01
N THR A 340 -14.52 2.27 16.09
CA THR A 340 -14.73 1.72 17.43
C THR A 340 -16.17 1.98 17.89
N GLY A 341 -16.57 3.27 17.97
CA GLY A 341 -17.93 3.65 18.33
C GLY A 341 -18.97 3.16 17.31
N PHE A 342 -18.63 3.14 16.02
CA PHE A 342 -19.55 2.66 14.98
C PHE A 342 -19.82 1.16 15.08
N ALA A 343 -18.81 0.33 15.35
CA ALA A 343 -18.98 -1.12 15.44
C ALA A 343 -19.94 -1.51 16.58
N GLU A 344 -19.78 -0.88 17.75
CA GLU A 344 -20.66 -1.08 18.90
C GLU A 344 -22.08 -0.62 18.61
N TRP A 345 -22.24 0.64 18.18
CA TRP A 345 -23.55 1.22 17.88
C TRP A 345 -24.29 0.45 16.79
N LYS A 346 -23.58 0.08 15.72
CA LYS A 346 -24.12 -0.69 14.60
C LYS A 346 -24.60 -2.07 15.04
N GLY A 347 -23.89 -2.74 15.94
CA GLY A 347 -24.33 -4.03 16.51
C GLY A 347 -25.67 -3.90 17.25
N GLN A 348 -25.82 -2.84 18.04
CA GLN A 348 -27.06 -2.55 18.75
C GLN A 348 -28.21 -2.16 17.81
N LEU A 349 -27.93 -1.43 16.73
CA LEU A 349 -28.92 -1.07 15.70
C LEU A 349 -29.51 -2.34 15.08
N PHE A 350 -28.67 -3.27 14.62
CA PHE A 350 -29.17 -4.46 13.93
C PHE A 350 -29.90 -5.45 14.81
N SER A 351 -29.48 -5.60 16.06
CA SER A 351 -30.24 -6.36 17.07
C SER A 351 -31.67 -5.83 17.20
N ARG A 352 -31.86 -4.51 17.20
CA ARG A 352 -33.20 -3.89 17.27
C ARG A 352 -34.00 -3.96 15.98
N LEU A 353 -33.33 -4.04 14.83
CA LEU A 353 -33.99 -4.19 13.52
C LEU A 353 -34.43 -5.65 13.24
N GLY A 354 -34.06 -6.59 14.11
CA GLY A 354 -34.31 -8.02 13.91
C GLY A 354 -33.51 -8.60 12.74
N VAL A 355 -32.32 -8.03 12.51
CA VAL A 355 -31.38 -8.43 11.46
C VAL A 355 -30.27 -9.24 12.16
N ASP A 356 -30.59 -10.46 12.57
CA ASP A 356 -29.59 -11.37 13.14
C ASP A 356 -28.56 -11.80 12.09
N LYS A 357 -27.36 -12.19 12.55
CA LYS A 357 -26.23 -12.62 11.72
C LYS A 357 -26.60 -13.87 10.89
N ALA A 358 -27.28 -13.68 9.77
CA ALA A 358 -27.42 -14.70 8.74
C ALA A 358 -26.14 -14.73 7.91
N ASP A 359 -25.24 -15.66 8.26
CA ASP A 359 -24.28 -16.22 7.31
C ASP A 359 -25.07 -17.06 6.29
N ALA A 360 -25.39 -16.51 5.10
CA ALA A 360 -25.71 -17.31 3.92
C ALA A 360 -25.73 -16.47 2.63
N ALA A 361 -24.75 -16.76 1.77
CA ALA A 361 -24.83 -16.86 0.32
C ALA A 361 -26.14 -16.40 -0.36
N GLY A 362 -26.06 -15.30 -1.13
CA GLY A 362 -27.06 -14.97 -2.15
C GLY A 362 -27.06 -13.50 -2.58
N GLY A 363 -26.30 -13.16 -3.63
CA GLY A 363 -26.63 -12.05 -4.54
C GLY A 363 -26.35 -10.62 -4.06
N GLY A 364 -25.07 -10.24 -3.96
CA GLY A 364 -24.60 -8.87 -3.77
C GLY A 364 -23.18 -8.89 -3.23
N ASP A 365 -22.20 -8.79 -4.12
CA ASP A 365 -20.77 -8.87 -3.79
C ASP A 365 -20.39 -7.81 -2.75
N ASP A 366 -20.07 -8.28 -1.54
CA ASP A 366 -19.00 -7.78 -0.66
C ASP A 366 -19.35 -8.17 0.79
N GLY A 367 -18.75 -9.28 1.25
CA GLY A 367 -18.72 -9.67 2.67
C GLY A 367 -18.03 -8.64 3.58
N PRO A 368 -17.55 -9.02 4.78
CA PRO A 368 -16.73 -8.12 5.60
C PRO A 368 -15.57 -7.54 4.75
N VAL A 369 -15.32 -6.23 4.85
CA VAL A 369 -14.29 -5.55 4.07
C VAL A 369 -12.95 -6.19 4.39
N LYS A 370 -12.38 -6.90 3.42
CA LYS A 370 -11.11 -7.58 3.58
C LYS A 370 -9.99 -6.56 3.72
N THR A 371 -9.04 -6.87 4.61
CA THR A 371 -7.82 -6.07 4.73
C THR A 371 -6.95 -6.22 3.48
N ASP A 372 -6.08 -5.24 3.20
CA ASP A 372 -5.13 -5.34 2.09
C ASP A 372 -4.25 -6.62 2.20
N GLU A 373 -3.97 -7.11 3.42
CA GLU A 373 -3.23 -8.37 3.62
C GLU A 373 -4.06 -9.60 3.23
N GLN A 374 -5.33 -9.67 3.66
CA GLN A 374 -6.25 -10.76 3.25
C GLN A 374 -6.42 -10.80 1.73
N ILE A 375 -6.61 -9.62 1.10
CA ILE A 375 -6.72 -9.51 -0.35
C ILE A 375 -5.47 -10.06 -1.04
N LYS A 376 -4.26 -9.77 -0.55
CA LYS A 376 -3.03 -10.29 -1.17
C LYS A 376 -2.95 -11.82 -1.11
N VAL A 377 -3.30 -12.43 0.03
CA VAL A 377 -3.26 -13.89 0.22
C VAL A 377 -4.27 -14.60 -0.68
N GLU A 378 -5.50 -14.10 -0.74
CA GLU A 378 -6.60 -14.78 -1.43
C GLU A 378 -6.53 -14.66 -2.96
N THR A 379 -5.74 -13.73 -3.49
CA THR A 379 -5.76 -13.35 -4.92
C THR A 379 -4.68 -14.02 -5.76
N LYS A 380 -4.07 -15.11 -5.26
CA LYS A 380 -3.15 -15.99 -6.02
C LYS A 380 -2.06 -15.21 -6.78
N GLN A 381 -1.19 -14.54 -6.04
CA GLN A 381 -0.15 -13.65 -6.57
C GLN A 381 -0.72 -12.45 -7.35
N LEU A 382 -1.70 -11.77 -6.76
CA LEU A 382 -2.29 -10.51 -7.24
C LEU A 382 -3.13 -10.61 -8.52
N ARG A 383 -3.51 -11.82 -8.95
CA ARG A 383 -4.39 -12.05 -10.10
C ARG A 383 -5.84 -11.63 -9.78
N GLY A 384 -6.38 -12.15 -8.68
CA GLY A 384 -7.75 -11.90 -8.25
C GLY A 384 -8.77 -12.13 -9.36
N SER A 385 -9.79 -11.27 -9.42
CA SER A 385 -10.80 -11.22 -10.49
C SER A 385 -10.44 -10.23 -11.61
N MET A 386 -9.20 -9.75 -11.65
CA MET A 386 -8.85 -8.55 -12.41
C MET A 386 -8.94 -8.75 -13.93
N LYS A 387 -8.75 -9.98 -14.41
CA LYS A 387 -8.90 -10.29 -15.84
C LYS A 387 -10.35 -10.10 -16.26
N GLU A 388 -11.26 -10.74 -15.53
CA GLU A 388 -12.70 -10.72 -15.75
C GLU A 388 -13.26 -9.32 -15.51
N SER A 389 -12.85 -8.65 -14.43
CA SER A 389 -13.40 -7.34 -14.08
C SER A 389 -12.98 -6.24 -15.05
N LEU A 390 -11.80 -6.34 -15.68
CA LEU A 390 -11.40 -5.41 -16.74
C LEU A 390 -12.10 -5.68 -18.08
N ASP A 391 -12.52 -6.92 -18.34
CA ASP A 391 -13.29 -7.28 -19.55
C ASP A 391 -14.77 -6.91 -19.41
N ASP A 392 -15.30 -6.84 -18.19
CA ASP A 392 -16.64 -6.34 -17.92
C ASP A 392 -16.71 -4.80 -18.05
N ILE A 393 -17.25 -4.31 -19.15
CA ILE A 393 -17.42 -2.87 -19.43
C ILE A 393 -18.78 -2.30 -19.02
N THR A 394 -19.58 -3.03 -18.24
CA THR A 394 -20.92 -2.55 -17.79
C THR A 394 -20.84 -1.32 -16.89
N THR A 395 -19.72 -1.12 -16.18
CA THR A 395 -19.44 0.07 -15.37
C THR A 395 -18.04 0.60 -15.64
N GLY A 396 -17.80 1.89 -15.36
CA GLY A 396 -16.49 2.52 -15.48
C GLY A 396 -15.49 2.13 -14.37
N GLN A 397 -15.94 1.41 -13.33
CA GLN A 397 -15.13 1.00 -12.18
C GLN A 397 -14.83 -0.51 -12.17
N VAL A 398 -13.82 -0.91 -11.40
CA VAL A 398 -13.57 -2.30 -11.00
C VAL A 398 -14.05 -2.54 -9.56
N PRO A 399 -14.29 -3.80 -9.15
CA PRO A 399 -14.63 -4.15 -7.77
C PRO A 399 -13.60 -3.64 -6.76
N PHE A 400 -14.03 -3.42 -5.51
CA PHE A 400 -13.17 -2.83 -4.47
C PHE A 400 -11.84 -3.57 -4.29
N GLN A 401 -11.85 -4.91 -4.28
CA GLN A 401 -10.64 -5.72 -4.17
C GLN A 401 -9.66 -5.45 -5.32
N ASP A 402 -10.17 -5.34 -6.55
CA ASP A 402 -9.37 -5.09 -7.74
C ASP A 402 -8.81 -3.67 -7.74
N THR A 403 -9.49 -2.69 -7.12
CA THR A 403 -8.88 -1.37 -6.89
C THR A 403 -7.61 -1.44 -6.03
N LYS A 404 -7.45 -2.48 -5.20
CA LYS A 404 -6.23 -2.70 -4.41
C LYS A 404 -5.17 -3.43 -5.25
N LEU A 405 -5.56 -4.47 -5.98
CA LEU A 405 -4.65 -5.31 -6.78
C LEU A 405 -4.05 -4.58 -7.98
N ILE A 406 -4.87 -3.79 -8.69
CA ILE A 406 -4.44 -3.08 -9.90
C ILE A 406 -3.29 -2.09 -9.63
N LYS A 407 -3.13 -1.68 -8.36
CA LYS A 407 -1.99 -0.86 -7.92
C LYS A 407 -0.67 -1.58 -8.09
N SER A 408 -0.57 -2.86 -7.82
CA SER A 408 0.71 -3.58 -8.01
C SER A 408 1.06 -3.75 -9.49
N HIS A 409 0.08 -3.57 -10.37
CA HIS A 409 0.20 -3.55 -11.83
C HIS A 409 0.31 -2.12 -12.37
N GLY A 410 0.70 -1.17 -11.52
CA GLY A 410 1.03 0.20 -11.94
C GLY A 410 -0.13 1.13 -12.21
N SER A 411 -1.38 0.72 -11.93
CA SER A 411 -2.56 1.53 -12.22
C SER A 411 -3.39 1.89 -10.97
N TYR A 412 -4.13 2.99 -11.01
CA TYR A 412 -5.11 3.37 -10.00
C TYR A 412 -6.42 3.73 -10.69
N GLN A 413 -7.52 3.16 -10.22
CA GLN A 413 -8.83 3.76 -10.45
C GLN A 413 -8.88 5.13 -9.76
N GLN A 414 -9.41 6.09 -10.49
CA GLN A 414 -9.66 7.47 -10.09
C GLN A 414 -11.04 7.87 -10.60
N ASP A 415 -11.51 9.02 -10.16
CA ASP A 415 -12.63 9.71 -10.77
C ASP A 415 -12.35 11.20 -10.85
N ASP A 416 -13.01 11.87 -11.79
CA ASP A 416 -12.97 13.33 -11.86
C ASP A 416 -13.82 13.95 -10.75
N ARG A 417 -13.15 14.49 -9.73
CA ARG A 417 -13.79 15.11 -8.58
C ARG A 417 -14.44 16.45 -8.90
N ASP A 418 -14.07 17.11 -10.00
CA ASP A 418 -14.73 18.35 -10.41
C ASP A 418 -16.14 18.05 -10.97
N LEU A 419 -16.34 16.87 -11.57
CA LEU A 419 -17.63 16.44 -12.15
C LEU A 419 -18.50 15.64 -11.18
N ARG A 420 -17.99 15.30 -10.00
CA ARG A 420 -18.63 14.33 -9.09
C ARG A 420 -20.02 14.79 -8.64
N GLU A 421 -20.16 16.04 -8.19
CA GLU A 421 -21.45 16.56 -7.71
C GLU A 421 -22.51 16.62 -8.82
N GLU A 422 -22.12 17.04 -10.02
CA GLU A 422 -23.02 17.10 -11.18
C GLU A 422 -23.52 15.71 -11.58
N ARG A 423 -22.61 14.73 -11.66
CA ARG A 423 -22.94 13.35 -12.03
C ARG A 423 -23.81 12.65 -11.00
N GLN A 424 -23.55 12.91 -9.71
CA GLN A 424 -24.42 12.43 -8.63
C GLN A 424 -25.84 12.98 -8.74
N LYS A 425 -26.02 14.26 -9.07
CA LYS A 425 -27.34 14.86 -9.32
C LYS A 425 -28.07 14.23 -10.50
N MET A 426 -27.33 13.78 -11.52
CA MET A 426 -27.88 13.07 -12.68
C MET A 426 -28.20 11.58 -12.39
N GLY A 427 -27.82 11.05 -11.22
CA GLY A 427 -28.00 9.64 -10.89
C GLY A 427 -27.13 8.69 -11.71
N VAL A 428 -26.04 9.19 -12.30
CA VAL A 428 -25.08 8.38 -13.07
C VAL A 428 -23.82 8.12 -12.25
N GLU A 429 -23.06 7.08 -12.62
CA GLU A 429 -21.79 6.76 -11.96
C GLU A 429 -20.82 7.95 -12.01
N ASN A 430 -19.85 8.03 -11.08
CA ASN A 430 -18.78 9.03 -11.15
C ASN A 430 -18.02 8.91 -12.48
N ALA A 431 -17.34 9.98 -12.89
CA ALA A 431 -16.52 9.97 -14.10
C ALA A 431 -15.23 9.18 -13.86
N PHE A 432 -15.35 7.85 -13.79
CA PHE A 432 -14.24 6.94 -13.51
C PHE A 432 -13.24 6.92 -14.65
N SER A 433 -11.97 6.89 -14.26
CA SER A 433 -10.84 6.68 -15.16
C SER A 433 -9.70 6.01 -14.40
N PHE A 434 -8.64 5.69 -15.11
CA PHE A 434 -7.45 5.06 -14.58
C PHE A 434 -6.24 5.95 -14.86
N MET A 435 -5.38 6.06 -13.84
CA MET A 435 -4.02 6.55 -14.03
C MET A 435 -3.08 5.36 -14.08
N ILE A 436 -2.23 5.33 -15.11
CA ILE A 436 -1.21 4.33 -15.31
C ILE A 436 0.15 4.99 -15.13
N ARG A 437 1.01 4.36 -14.33
CA ARG A 437 2.38 4.82 -14.07
C ARG A 437 3.37 3.85 -14.67
N VAL A 438 4.33 4.40 -15.41
CA VAL A 438 5.43 3.63 -16.00
C VAL A 438 6.49 3.33 -14.94
N ARG A 439 7.14 2.18 -15.06
CA ARG A 439 8.38 1.84 -14.36
C ARG A 439 9.55 2.24 -15.24
N LEU A 440 10.46 3.05 -14.70
CA LEU A 440 11.55 3.64 -15.47
C LEU A 440 12.75 3.97 -14.57
N PRO A 441 13.57 2.98 -14.21
CA PRO A 441 14.67 3.19 -13.28
C PRO A 441 15.63 4.27 -13.79
N GLY A 442 16.09 5.15 -12.90
CA GLY A 442 16.96 6.28 -13.26
C GLY A 442 16.31 7.35 -14.17
N GLY A 443 15.05 7.17 -14.57
CA GLY A 443 14.28 8.14 -15.33
C GLY A 443 14.65 8.31 -16.79
N TYR A 444 15.41 7.41 -17.39
CA TYR A 444 15.84 7.54 -18.78
C TYR A 444 14.84 6.93 -19.77
N CYS A 445 14.57 7.60 -20.88
CA CYS A 445 13.92 6.99 -22.05
C CYS A 445 14.58 7.44 -23.37
N THR A 446 14.42 6.62 -24.41
CA THR A 446 14.87 6.98 -25.77
C THR A 446 13.86 7.92 -26.45
N PRO A 447 14.26 8.58 -27.56
CA PRO A 447 13.33 9.35 -28.36
C PRO A 447 12.14 8.53 -28.89
N GLU A 448 12.34 7.28 -29.29
CA GLU A 448 11.28 6.40 -29.77
C GLU A 448 10.27 6.06 -28.66
N GLN A 449 10.76 5.83 -27.44
CA GLN A 449 9.92 5.63 -26.27
C GLN A 449 9.11 6.87 -25.93
N TRP A 450 9.71 8.07 -26.01
CA TRP A 450 8.98 9.33 -25.82
C TRP A 450 7.83 9.46 -26.82
N ILE A 451 8.13 9.21 -28.10
CA ILE A 451 7.17 9.26 -29.20
C ILE A 451 6.00 8.31 -28.94
N ALA A 452 6.28 7.06 -28.57
CA ALA A 452 5.25 6.09 -28.24
C ALA A 452 4.37 6.54 -27.05
N MET A 453 4.98 7.13 -26.01
CA MET A 453 4.22 7.65 -24.86
C MET A 453 3.33 8.85 -25.20
N ASP A 454 3.80 9.74 -26.08
CA ASP A 454 2.99 10.86 -26.59
C ASP A 454 1.79 10.34 -27.41
N ASP A 455 2.01 9.34 -28.26
CA ASP A 455 0.93 8.70 -29.03
C ASP A 455 -0.07 8.01 -28.07
N ILE A 456 0.42 7.31 -27.04
CA ILE A 456 -0.43 6.64 -26.02
C ILE A 456 -1.28 7.66 -25.26
N CYS A 457 -0.70 8.77 -24.79
CA CYS A 457 -1.47 9.73 -24.02
C CYS A 457 -2.54 10.45 -24.85
N GLN A 458 -2.30 10.64 -26.16
CA GLN A 458 -3.28 11.21 -27.08
C GLN A 458 -4.40 10.22 -27.44
N ASN A 459 -4.08 8.95 -27.65
CA ASN A 459 -5.03 7.98 -28.18
C ASN A 459 -5.89 7.32 -27.09
N PHE A 460 -5.35 7.11 -25.88
CA PHE A 460 -6.03 6.33 -24.83
C PHE A 460 -6.32 7.11 -23.55
N ALA A 461 -5.89 8.37 -23.47
CA ALA A 461 -5.90 9.13 -22.23
C ALA A 461 -6.26 10.60 -22.45
N ASN A 462 -5.95 11.47 -21.49
CA ASN A 462 -6.34 12.89 -21.53
C ASN A 462 -5.40 13.81 -22.33
N GLY A 463 -4.52 13.28 -23.18
CA GLY A 463 -3.61 14.07 -24.02
C GLY A 463 -2.43 14.72 -23.30
N THR A 464 -2.16 14.34 -22.04
CA THR A 464 -1.03 14.89 -21.25
C THR A 464 -0.16 13.80 -20.62
N LEU A 465 1.11 14.13 -20.38
CA LEU A 465 2.04 13.33 -19.59
C LEU A 465 2.39 14.07 -18.29
N LYS A 466 2.49 13.35 -17.18
CA LYS A 466 2.89 13.91 -15.88
C LYS A 466 4.20 13.32 -15.38
N ILE A 467 5.29 14.08 -15.47
CA ILE A 467 6.56 13.75 -14.83
C ILE A 467 6.38 13.80 -13.30
N THR A 468 6.85 12.75 -12.62
CA THR A 468 6.64 12.57 -11.18
C THR A 468 7.89 12.89 -10.37
N THR A 469 7.68 13.03 -9.07
CA THR A 469 8.71 13.14 -8.03
C THR A 469 9.59 11.89 -7.87
N ARG A 470 9.50 10.93 -8.79
CA ARG A 470 10.21 9.64 -8.80
C ARG A 470 10.71 9.26 -10.20
N GLN A 471 11.02 10.25 -11.04
CA GLN A 471 11.68 10.05 -12.34
C GLN A 471 10.91 9.08 -13.25
N THR A 472 9.60 9.28 -13.34
CA THR A 472 8.76 8.52 -14.27
C THR A 472 7.55 9.38 -14.64
N TRP A 473 6.80 8.96 -15.65
CA TRP A 473 5.56 9.59 -16.08
C TRP A 473 4.32 8.85 -15.58
N GLN A 474 3.23 9.60 -15.45
CA GLN A 474 1.88 9.09 -15.32
C GLN A 474 1.06 9.53 -16.54
N VAL A 475 0.23 8.61 -17.00
CA VAL A 475 -0.82 8.86 -17.99
C VAL A 475 -2.15 8.84 -17.23
N HIS A 476 -2.96 9.89 -17.38
CA HIS A 476 -4.23 10.07 -16.65
C HIS A 476 -5.42 10.06 -17.60
N GLY A 477 -6.59 9.65 -17.10
CA GLY A 477 -7.83 9.68 -17.88
C GLY A 477 -8.02 8.47 -18.80
N VAL A 478 -7.33 7.35 -18.53
CA VAL A 478 -7.52 6.12 -19.30
C VAL A 478 -8.85 5.49 -18.91
N LEU A 479 -9.73 5.24 -19.88
CA LEU A 479 -11.02 4.59 -19.59
C LEU A 479 -10.82 3.09 -19.32
N LYS A 480 -11.71 2.47 -18.53
CA LYS A 480 -11.63 1.05 -18.15
C LYS A 480 -11.37 0.13 -19.36
N ARG A 481 -12.16 0.32 -20.43
CA ARG A 481 -12.07 -0.43 -21.69
C ARG A 481 -10.70 -0.32 -22.39
N ASP A 482 -9.94 0.74 -22.10
CA ASP A 482 -8.67 1.06 -22.75
C ASP A 482 -7.45 0.69 -21.88
N VAL A 483 -7.65 0.24 -20.63
CA VAL A 483 -6.55 -0.09 -19.70
C VAL A 483 -5.62 -1.17 -20.27
N LYS A 484 -6.17 -2.31 -20.73
CA LYS A 484 -5.37 -3.41 -21.30
C LYS A 484 -4.63 -2.96 -22.57
N ASN A 485 -5.32 -2.23 -23.46
CA ASN A 485 -4.71 -1.72 -24.70
C ASN A 485 -3.59 -0.71 -24.42
N THR A 486 -3.77 0.15 -23.43
CA THR A 486 -2.76 1.11 -22.99
C THR A 486 -1.51 0.40 -22.47
N MET A 487 -1.67 -0.60 -21.60
CA MET A 487 -0.54 -1.36 -21.06
C MET A 487 0.18 -2.19 -22.13
N ARG A 488 -0.54 -2.76 -23.10
CA ARG A 488 0.04 -3.43 -24.28
C ARG A 488 0.83 -2.46 -25.15
N ALA A 489 0.31 -1.26 -25.38
CA ALA A 489 1.01 -0.23 -26.16
C ALA A 489 2.30 0.21 -25.47
N MET A 490 2.29 0.39 -24.14
CA MET A 490 3.50 0.66 -23.36
C MET A 490 4.51 -0.50 -23.49
N ASN A 491 4.04 -1.75 -23.36
CA ASN A 491 4.89 -2.93 -23.48
C ASN A 491 5.54 -3.06 -24.87
N LYS A 492 4.79 -2.77 -25.94
CA LYS A 492 5.31 -2.71 -27.32
C LYS A 492 6.40 -1.66 -27.50
N ALA A 493 6.39 -0.61 -26.68
CA ALA A 493 7.43 0.42 -26.65
C ALA A 493 8.59 0.06 -25.69
N CYS A 494 8.71 -1.20 -25.26
CA CYS A 494 9.70 -1.68 -24.29
C CYS A 494 9.63 -0.92 -22.95
N MET A 495 8.42 -0.58 -22.51
CA MET A 495 8.15 -0.01 -21.19
C MET A 495 7.06 -0.83 -20.49
N ASP A 496 7.13 -0.94 -19.17
CA ASP A 496 6.08 -1.61 -18.40
C ASP A 496 5.67 -0.82 -17.17
N THR A 497 4.69 -1.35 -16.46
CA THR A 497 4.04 -0.72 -15.31
C THR A 497 4.10 -1.61 -14.06
N VAL A 498 4.80 -2.76 -14.16
CA VAL A 498 4.95 -3.73 -13.08
C VAL A 498 5.55 -3.02 -11.87
N ALA A 499 4.98 -3.21 -10.69
CA ALA A 499 5.50 -2.65 -9.44
C ALA A 499 5.70 -1.11 -9.40
N ALA A 500 5.17 -0.35 -10.37
CA ALA A 500 5.23 1.11 -10.32
C ALA A 500 4.43 1.67 -9.12
N CYS A 501 3.48 0.88 -8.64
CA CYS A 501 2.53 1.17 -7.58
C CYS A 501 2.38 -0.07 -6.65
N GLY A 502 1.44 -0.10 -5.68
CA GLY A 502 1.27 -1.26 -4.78
C GLY A 502 2.26 -1.35 -3.59
N ASP A 503 2.22 -2.50 -2.91
CA ASP A 503 3.03 -2.86 -1.72
C ASP A 503 4.28 -3.66 -2.12
N VAL A 504 5.09 -3.03 -2.96
CA VAL A 504 6.29 -3.57 -3.62
C VAL A 504 7.38 -2.50 -3.70
N CYS A 505 8.58 -2.89 -4.15
CA CYS A 505 9.63 -1.93 -4.51
C CYS A 505 9.16 -1.05 -5.67
N ARG A 506 9.19 0.27 -5.48
CA ARG A 506 8.84 1.28 -6.49
C ARG A 506 10.03 1.59 -7.38
N ASN A 507 9.80 2.41 -8.41
CA ASN A 507 10.84 2.95 -9.30
C ASN A 507 12.11 3.35 -8.54
N VAL A 508 13.26 2.81 -8.92
CA VAL A 508 14.56 3.11 -8.31
C VAL A 508 15.11 4.38 -8.94
N LEU A 509 15.45 5.34 -8.09
CA LEU A 509 15.93 6.66 -8.53
C LEU A 509 17.43 6.66 -8.71
N CYS A 510 17.94 7.50 -9.61
CA CYS A 510 19.37 7.81 -9.73
C CYS A 510 19.54 9.28 -10.11
N THR A 511 20.55 9.97 -9.59
CA THR A 511 20.81 11.38 -9.91
C THR A 511 20.70 11.68 -11.41
N SER A 512 19.86 12.66 -11.74
CA SER A 512 19.52 13.08 -13.11
C SER A 512 20.50 14.05 -13.74
N ARG A 513 21.52 14.48 -13.00
CA ARG A 513 22.42 15.54 -13.40
C ARG A 513 23.63 14.97 -14.15
N PRO A 514 23.78 15.21 -15.46
CA PRO A 514 24.95 14.75 -16.21
C PRO A 514 26.24 15.51 -15.88
N ASP A 515 26.18 16.64 -15.16
CA ASP A 515 27.33 17.50 -14.85
C ASP A 515 28.06 17.13 -13.55
N VAL A 516 27.55 16.17 -12.77
CA VAL A 516 28.13 15.80 -11.46
C VAL A 516 29.28 14.80 -11.55
N CYS A 517 29.41 14.09 -12.67
CA CYS A 517 30.45 13.11 -12.91
C CYS A 517 30.65 12.91 -14.43
N SER A 518 31.67 12.12 -14.82
CA SER A 518 31.84 11.79 -16.24
C SER A 518 30.68 10.91 -16.73
N LYS A 519 30.44 10.93 -18.03
CA LYS A 519 29.40 10.12 -18.68
C LYS A 519 29.59 8.63 -18.43
N GLU A 520 30.84 8.16 -18.47
CA GLU A 520 31.19 6.76 -18.25
C GLU A 520 30.90 6.33 -16.81
N LEU A 521 31.22 7.19 -15.83
CA LEU A 521 30.97 6.95 -14.42
C LEU A 521 29.46 7.01 -14.09
N HIS A 522 28.73 7.93 -14.72
CA HIS A 522 27.27 7.97 -14.61
C HIS A 522 26.63 6.69 -15.14
N ALA A 523 27.10 6.21 -16.30
CA ALA A 523 26.65 4.95 -16.89
C ALA A 523 26.97 3.73 -16.00
N GLU A 524 28.16 3.70 -15.38
CA GLU A 524 28.53 2.68 -14.40
C GLU A 524 27.59 2.68 -13.18
N ILE A 525 27.31 3.85 -12.61
CA ILE A 525 26.39 3.96 -11.45
C ILE A 525 24.95 3.61 -11.85
N LEU A 526 24.53 3.97 -13.06
CA LEU A 526 23.24 3.56 -13.62
C LEU A 526 23.15 2.04 -13.79
N HIS A 527 24.22 1.38 -14.20
CA HIS A 527 24.25 -0.08 -14.26
C HIS A 527 23.93 -0.70 -12.89
N TYR A 528 24.56 -0.23 -11.82
CA TYR A 528 24.23 -0.68 -10.46
C TYR A 528 22.81 -0.28 -10.02
N THR A 529 22.29 0.85 -10.49
CA THR A 529 20.90 1.26 -10.27
C THR A 529 19.93 0.26 -10.92
N TYR A 530 20.21 -0.16 -12.15
CA TYR A 530 19.42 -1.18 -12.86
C TYR A 530 19.53 -2.55 -12.19
N ASP A 531 20.72 -2.93 -11.72
CA ASP A 531 20.93 -4.15 -10.95
C ASP A 531 20.07 -4.18 -9.67
N ILE A 532 20.07 -3.10 -8.87
CA ILE A 532 19.22 -2.99 -7.67
C ILE A 532 17.75 -3.09 -8.06
N HIS A 533 17.38 -2.38 -9.12
CA HIS A 533 16.02 -2.33 -9.63
C HIS A 533 15.51 -3.72 -10.05
N ASP A 534 16.23 -4.39 -10.95
CA ASP A 534 15.82 -5.67 -11.56
C ASP A 534 15.84 -6.80 -10.53
N HIS A 535 16.80 -6.77 -9.61
CA HIS A 535 16.90 -7.74 -8.53
C HIS A 535 15.70 -7.69 -7.58
N CYS A 536 15.14 -6.50 -7.35
CA CYS A 536 13.99 -6.28 -6.48
C CYS A 536 12.63 -6.36 -7.20
N LEU A 537 12.58 -6.74 -8.48
CA LEU A 537 11.31 -6.89 -9.20
C LEU A 537 10.51 -8.12 -8.72
N PRO A 538 9.17 -8.02 -8.63
CA PRO A 538 8.33 -9.20 -8.53
C PRO A 538 8.45 -10.07 -9.78
N ARG A 539 8.42 -11.40 -9.60
CA ARG A 539 8.63 -12.41 -10.64
C ARG A 539 7.36 -13.21 -11.00
N SER A 540 6.21 -12.81 -10.46
CA SER A 540 4.89 -13.39 -10.74
C SER A 540 4.50 -13.21 -12.22
N GLY A 541 3.84 -14.22 -12.78
CA GLY A 541 3.26 -14.18 -14.13
C GLY A 541 2.06 -13.25 -14.29
N ALA A 542 1.44 -12.80 -13.18
CA ALA A 542 0.14 -12.13 -13.18
C ALA A 542 0.01 -10.97 -14.17
N TYR A 543 1.02 -10.10 -14.28
CA TYR A 543 0.98 -8.97 -15.23
C TYR A 543 0.81 -9.41 -16.69
N HIS A 544 1.56 -10.43 -17.11
CA HIS A 544 1.52 -10.92 -18.49
C HIS A 544 0.16 -11.57 -18.79
N GLU A 545 -0.34 -12.38 -17.86
CA GLU A 545 -1.60 -13.11 -17.99
C GLU A 545 -2.82 -12.18 -18.06
N ILE A 546 -2.80 -11.08 -17.30
CA ILE A 546 -3.95 -10.18 -17.19
C ILE A 546 -3.96 -9.14 -18.31
N PHE A 547 -2.81 -8.57 -18.64
CA PHE A 547 -2.73 -7.40 -19.52
C PHE A 547 -2.20 -7.72 -20.92
N LEU A 548 -1.31 -8.70 -21.08
CA LEU A 548 -0.62 -8.90 -22.36
C LEU A 548 -1.23 -10.03 -23.18
N MET A 549 -1.42 -11.22 -22.59
CA MET A 549 -1.84 -12.44 -23.30
C MET A 549 -3.28 -12.34 -23.85
N GLN A 550 -3.53 -13.02 -25.00
CA GLN A 550 -4.85 -13.21 -25.61
C GLN A 550 -4.98 -14.65 -26.15
N GLY A 551 -6.18 -15.23 -26.10
CA GLY A 551 -6.47 -16.54 -26.72
C GLY A 551 -5.56 -17.69 -26.23
N ASP A 552 -5.15 -18.56 -27.16
CA ASP A 552 -4.36 -19.77 -26.90
C ASP A 552 -2.87 -19.49 -26.57
N GLU A 553 -2.41 -18.23 -26.67
CA GLU A 553 -1.05 -17.79 -26.28
C GLU A 553 -0.75 -18.01 -24.78
N MET A 554 -1.77 -18.30 -23.97
CA MET A 554 -1.65 -18.69 -22.56
C MET A 554 -0.89 -20.01 -22.35
N ALA A 555 -0.84 -20.90 -23.36
CA ALA A 555 -0.26 -22.23 -23.20
C ALA A 555 1.28 -22.24 -23.19
N GLU A 556 1.93 -21.28 -23.85
CA GLU A 556 3.38 -21.32 -24.05
C GLU A 556 4.18 -20.55 -22.97
N LYS A 557 3.51 -19.82 -22.05
CA LYS A 557 4.15 -19.00 -21.00
C LYS A 557 5.39 -18.23 -21.51
N ILE A 558 5.35 -17.68 -22.72
CA ILE A 558 6.50 -17.02 -23.32
C ILE A 558 6.63 -15.62 -22.72
N GLN A 559 7.74 -15.41 -22.01
CA GLN A 559 8.17 -14.10 -21.56
C GLN A 559 9.08 -13.49 -22.62
N ILE A 560 8.89 -12.21 -22.94
CA ILE A 560 9.68 -11.52 -23.97
C ILE A 560 10.99 -10.91 -23.38
N MET A 561 11.10 -10.74 -22.05
CA MET A 561 12.35 -10.37 -21.34
C MET A 561 12.29 -10.76 -19.84
N GLY A 562 13.38 -11.30 -19.27
CA GLY A 562 13.56 -11.51 -17.83
C GLY A 562 13.76 -12.96 -17.37
N SER A 563 13.68 -13.19 -16.06
CA SER A 563 13.66 -14.52 -15.43
C SER A 563 12.26 -15.15 -15.57
N THR A 564 12.21 -16.45 -15.88
CA THR A 564 10.97 -17.21 -16.08
C THR A 564 9.95 -16.92 -14.98
N PRO A 565 8.70 -16.54 -15.32
CA PRO A 565 7.69 -16.28 -14.33
C PRO A 565 7.49 -17.50 -13.44
N VAL A 566 7.41 -17.26 -12.14
CA VAL A 566 7.20 -18.30 -11.14
C VAL A 566 5.77 -18.21 -10.60
N GLU A 567 5.21 -19.35 -10.21
CA GLU A 567 3.88 -19.38 -9.60
C GLU A 567 3.87 -18.77 -8.19
N GLU A 568 5.01 -18.76 -7.52
CA GLU A 568 5.17 -18.16 -6.19
C GLU A 568 6.33 -17.16 -6.16
N GLU A 569 6.06 -15.97 -5.62
CA GLU A 569 7.05 -14.91 -5.48
C GLU A 569 8.16 -15.26 -4.47
N PRO A 570 9.42 -15.41 -4.89
CA PRO A 570 10.49 -15.90 -4.02
C PRO A 570 10.95 -14.84 -3.02
N LEU A 571 10.97 -13.57 -3.45
CA LEU A 571 11.39 -12.44 -2.59
C LEU A 571 10.23 -11.90 -1.76
N TYR A 572 9.06 -11.77 -2.39
CA TYR A 572 7.89 -11.11 -1.79
C TYR A 572 6.98 -12.06 -1.00
N GLY A 573 6.97 -13.36 -1.34
CA GLY A 573 6.03 -14.33 -0.79
C GLY A 573 4.57 -14.01 -1.13
N LEU A 574 3.64 -14.73 -0.51
CA LEU A 574 2.20 -14.57 -0.73
C LEU A 574 1.67 -13.18 -0.33
N THR A 575 2.28 -12.57 0.68
CA THR A 575 1.79 -11.33 1.29
C THR A 575 2.53 -10.09 0.79
N TYR A 576 3.52 -10.20 -0.09
CA TYR A 576 4.36 -9.09 -0.53
C TYR A 576 4.90 -8.26 0.67
N LEU A 577 5.17 -6.98 0.48
CA LEU A 577 5.59 -6.11 1.58
C LEU A 577 4.38 -5.62 2.40
N PRO A 578 4.59 -5.22 3.67
CA PRO A 578 3.55 -4.53 4.45
C PRO A 578 3.11 -3.21 3.80
N ARG A 579 4.05 -2.53 3.11
CA ARG A 579 3.79 -1.27 2.42
C ARG A 579 4.83 -0.96 1.34
N LYS A 580 4.57 0.04 0.51
CA LYS A 580 5.49 0.56 -0.53
C LYS A 580 6.94 0.74 -0.03
N PHE A 581 7.88 0.23 -0.80
CA PHE A 581 9.32 0.35 -0.58
C PHE A 581 9.95 1.26 -1.64
N LYS A 582 10.81 2.18 -1.24
CA LYS A 582 11.37 3.22 -2.12
C LYS A 582 12.87 3.20 -2.03
N VAL A 583 13.54 3.24 -3.17
CA VAL A 583 15.00 3.25 -3.28
C VAL A 583 15.46 4.50 -4.03
N ALA A 584 16.62 5.03 -3.67
CA ALA A 584 17.29 6.09 -4.41
C ALA A 584 18.81 5.94 -4.41
N VAL A 585 19.44 6.25 -5.53
CA VAL A 585 20.89 6.35 -5.69
C VAL A 585 21.23 7.83 -5.90
N ALA A 586 22.07 8.40 -5.04
CA ALA A 586 22.54 9.77 -5.16
C ALA A 586 24.00 9.81 -5.60
N ILE A 587 24.34 10.76 -6.47
CA ILE A 587 25.70 11.02 -6.91
C ILE A 587 26.12 12.40 -6.38
N PRO A 588 26.93 12.46 -5.29
CA PRO A 588 27.49 13.69 -4.77
C PRO A 588 28.22 14.53 -5.84
N PRO A 589 28.16 15.87 -5.77
CA PRO A 589 27.56 16.67 -4.70
C PRO A 589 26.04 16.87 -4.81
N SER A 590 25.34 16.17 -5.71
CA SER A 590 23.90 16.28 -5.91
C SER A 590 23.07 15.37 -5.00
N ASN A 591 21.99 15.90 -4.46
CA ASN A 591 20.91 15.17 -3.80
C ASN A 591 19.54 15.46 -4.45
N ASP A 592 19.53 15.64 -5.78
CA ASP A 592 18.31 15.85 -6.58
C ASP A 592 17.27 14.75 -6.39
N VAL A 593 17.70 13.54 -6.04
CA VAL A 593 16.82 12.40 -5.72
C VAL A 593 16.15 12.47 -4.34
N ASP A 594 16.50 13.45 -3.49
CA ASP A 594 16.09 13.55 -2.08
C ASP A 594 16.28 12.22 -1.33
N LEU A 595 17.51 11.70 -1.32
CA LEU A 595 17.86 10.35 -0.87
C LEU A 595 17.27 9.99 0.51
N PHE A 596 17.35 10.93 1.45
CA PHE A 596 16.90 10.73 2.84
C PHE A 596 15.37 10.57 2.99
N ALA A 597 14.59 10.76 1.93
CA ALA A 597 13.13 10.54 1.94
C ALA A 597 12.70 9.08 1.67
N HIS A 598 13.65 8.17 1.43
CA HIS A 598 13.38 6.82 0.90
C HIS A 598 13.73 5.70 1.89
N CYS A 599 13.16 4.52 1.65
CA CYS A 599 13.33 3.37 2.55
C CYS A 599 14.78 2.86 2.55
N ALA A 600 15.40 2.84 1.37
CA ALA A 600 16.82 2.55 1.17
C ALA A 600 17.44 3.65 0.29
N GLY A 601 18.65 4.07 0.63
CA GLY A 601 19.44 5.06 -0.09
C GLY A 601 20.85 4.56 -0.33
N PHE A 602 21.40 4.80 -1.52
CA PHE A 602 22.78 4.48 -1.88
C PHE A 602 23.48 5.77 -2.34
N ILE A 603 24.50 6.21 -1.59
CA ILE A 603 25.25 7.44 -1.90
C ILE A 603 26.57 7.00 -2.53
N ALA A 604 26.77 7.32 -3.81
CA ALA A 604 27.98 6.96 -4.53
C ALA A 604 29.21 7.60 -3.89
N ILE A 605 30.24 6.79 -3.64
CA ILE A 605 31.54 7.26 -3.16
C ILE A 605 32.52 7.19 -4.33
N ILE A 606 32.97 8.35 -4.77
CA ILE A 606 33.83 8.51 -5.93
C ILE A 606 35.19 9.03 -5.46
N GLU A 607 36.26 8.33 -5.83
CA GLU A 607 37.63 8.74 -5.57
C GLU A 607 38.44 8.67 -6.86
N ASN A 608 39.18 9.74 -7.18
CA ASN A 608 39.98 9.84 -8.41
C ASN A 608 39.20 9.47 -9.69
N GLY A 609 37.92 9.86 -9.76
CA GLY A 609 37.04 9.61 -10.91
C GLY A 609 36.56 8.15 -11.04
N LYS A 610 36.67 7.34 -9.98
CA LYS A 610 36.21 5.94 -9.98
C LYS A 610 35.21 5.69 -8.85
N LEU A 611 34.21 4.85 -9.11
CA LEU A 611 33.26 4.39 -8.10
C LEU A 611 33.95 3.40 -7.15
N LEU A 612 34.03 3.74 -5.85
CA LEU A 612 34.50 2.81 -4.83
C LEU A 612 33.39 1.91 -4.29
N GLY A 613 32.15 2.41 -4.27
CA GLY A 613 30.99 1.77 -3.65
C GLY A 613 29.96 2.79 -3.19
N PHE A 614 29.12 2.39 -2.26
CA PHE A 614 27.99 3.20 -1.80
C PHE A 614 27.93 3.25 -0.28
N ASN A 615 27.77 4.45 0.29
CA ASN A 615 27.20 4.53 1.63
C ASN A 615 25.72 4.15 1.57
N VAL A 616 25.27 3.41 2.57
CA VAL A 616 23.91 2.85 2.65
C VAL A 616 23.12 3.64 3.69
N ALA A 617 21.93 4.10 3.32
CA ALA A 617 20.99 4.79 4.21
C ALA A 617 19.64 4.06 4.30
N VAL A 618 19.00 4.05 5.48
CA VAL A 618 17.73 3.34 5.71
C VAL A 618 16.71 4.15 6.52
N GLY A 619 15.43 3.89 6.33
CA GLY A 619 14.38 4.39 7.23
C GLY A 619 13.79 5.77 6.90
N GLY A 620 13.91 6.25 5.66
CA GLY A 620 13.27 7.50 5.23
C GLY A 620 11.79 7.35 4.85
N GLY A 621 11.00 8.40 5.09
CA GLY A 621 9.64 8.49 4.56
C GLY A 621 8.79 9.65 5.10
N LEU A 622 8.14 10.38 4.19
CA LEU A 622 7.52 11.67 4.50
C LEU A 622 6.02 11.65 4.80
N GLY A 623 5.31 10.54 4.56
CA GLY A 623 3.86 10.49 4.73
C GLY A 623 3.45 10.42 6.20
N PHE A 624 2.46 11.22 6.59
CA PHE A 624 1.85 11.21 7.92
C PHE A 624 0.32 11.42 7.80
N THR A 625 -0.39 11.43 8.92
CA THR A 625 -1.82 11.75 8.99
C THR A 625 -2.00 13.00 9.84
N HIS A 626 -2.79 13.97 9.36
CA HIS A 626 -3.10 15.18 10.14
C HIS A 626 -3.63 14.81 11.53
N ASN A 627 -3.18 15.54 12.54
CA ASN A 627 -3.54 15.37 13.95
C ASN A 627 -3.24 13.99 14.57
N ASN A 628 -2.54 13.09 13.87
CA ASN A 628 -2.14 11.79 14.43
C ASN A 628 -0.66 11.81 14.81
N GLN A 629 -0.41 12.02 16.11
CA GLN A 629 0.94 12.14 16.66
C GLN A 629 1.79 10.88 16.53
N LYS A 630 1.17 9.71 16.29
CA LYS A 630 1.87 8.44 16.04
C LYS A 630 2.45 8.35 14.62
N THR A 631 2.23 9.37 13.79
CA THR A 631 2.73 9.40 12.41
C THR A 631 3.46 10.69 12.09
N HIS A 632 4.64 10.62 11.50
CA HIS A 632 5.48 11.80 11.25
C HIS A 632 6.47 11.54 10.11
N PRO A 633 6.93 12.57 9.37
CA PRO A 633 8.02 12.40 8.41
C PRO A 633 9.33 12.02 9.13
N ARG A 634 10.14 11.19 8.48
CA ARG A 634 11.46 10.75 8.98
C ARG A 634 12.48 10.80 7.85
N LEU A 635 13.70 11.22 8.16
CA LEU A 635 14.86 11.12 7.27
C LEU A 635 15.59 9.78 7.48
N ALA A 636 16.27 9.28 6.46
CA ALA A 636 17.02 8.03 6.54
C ALA A 636 18.35 8.22 7.30
N ASP A 637 18.79 7.18 8.02
CA ASP A 637 20.08 7.13 8.71
C ASP A 637 21.11 6.41 7.83
N VAL A 638 22.35 6.90 7.79
CA VAL A 638 23.46 6.22 7.12
C VAL A 638 24.02 5.14 8.06
N ILE A 639 23.97 3.88 7.64
CA ILE A 639 24.31 2.71 8.49
C ILE A 639 25.65 2.05 8.15
N GLY A 640 26.24 2.36 7.00
CA GLY A 640 27.53 1.78 6.60
C GLY A 640 27.86 2.01 5.13
N PHE A 641 28.80 1.23 4.63
CA PHE A 641 29.29 1.25 3.25
C PHE A 641 29.32 -0.18 2.67
N CYS A 642 28.96 -0.32 1.39
CA CYS A 642 29.08 -1.56 0.64
C CYS A 642 29.81 -1.35 -0.69
N LYS A 643 30.40 -2.41 -1.24
CA LYS A 643 31.01 -2.38 -2.57
C LYS A 643 29.92 -2.29 -3.66
N PRO A 644 30.26 -1.85 -4.88
CA PRO A 644 29.26 -1.64 -5.93
C PRO A 644 28.43 -2.89 -6.25
N GLY A 645 29.10 -4.04 -6.40
CA GLY A 645 28.44 -5.32 -6.72
C GLY A 645 27.51 -5.86 -5.62
N ASP A 646 27.69 -5.41 -4.38
CA ASP A 646 26.91 -5.87 -3.23
C ASP A 646 25.59 -5.09 -3.07
N ALA A 647 25.46 -3.92 -3.72
CA ALA A 647 24.36 -2.99 -3.48
C ALA A 647 22.96 -3.62 -3.70
N LYS A 648 22.81 -4.53 -4.68
CA LYS A 648 21.55 -5.25 -4.92
C LYS A 648 21.20 -6.22 -3.80
N TYR A 649 22.18 -6.93 -3.24
CA TYR A 649 21.98 -7.85 -2.12
C TYR A 649 21.73 -7.08 -0.81
N VAL A 650 22.41 -5.95 -0.62
CA VAL A 650 22.12 -5.03 0.50
C VAL A 650 20.67 -4.53 0.40
N CYS A 651 20.22 -4.12 -0.78
CA CYS A 651 18.85 -3.68 -0.99
C CYS A 651 17.83 -4.81 -0.72
N GLU A 652 18.12 -6.03 -1.17
CA GLU A 652 17.33 -7.23 -0.88
C GLU A 652 17.21 -7.48 0.63
N CYS A 653 18.32 -7.38 1.37
CA CYS A 653 18.33 -7.58 2.82
C CYS A 653 17.51 -6.49 3.53
N ILE A 654 17.66 -5.21 3.17
CA ILE A 654 16.83 -4.13 3.72
C ILE A 654 15.33 -4.36 3.42
N LEU A 655 15.02 -4.83 2.21
CA LEU A 655 13.64 -5.13 1.78
C LEU A 655 13.06 -6.31 2.57
N THR A 656 13.83 -7.37 2.79
CA THR A 656 13.38 -8.56 3.53
C THR A 656 13.27 -8.30 5.03
N VAL A 657 14.13 -7.47 5.63
CA VAL A 657 13.94 -6.97 7.00
C VAL A 657 12.57 -6.27 7.10
N ALA A 658 12.27 -5.37 6.16
CA ALA A 658 10.98 -4.69 6.11
C ALA A 658 9.79 -5.64 5.87
N ARG A 659 9.98 -6.71 5.10
CA ARG A 659 8.97 -7.74 4.84
C ARG A 659 8.61 -8.52 6.10
N ASP A 660 9.64 -8.89 6.87
CA ASP A 660 9.56 -9.83 7.99
C ASP A 660 9.18 -9.13 9.30
N PHE A 661 9.66 -7.90 9.52
CA PHE A 661 9.47 -7.15 10.77
C PHE A 661 8.55 -5.94 10.65
N GLY A 662 8.11 -5.57 9.44
CA GLY A 662 7.21 -4.43 9.26
C GLY A 662 5.79 -4.73 9.74
N ASP A 663 5.17 -3.75 10.43
CA ASP A 663 3.81 -3.88 10.94
C ASP A 663 2.79 -4.13 9.82
N ARG A 664 2.01 -5.20 9.96
CA ARG A 664 0.90 -5.58 9.05
C ARG A 664 -0.48 -5.38 9.67
N THR A 665 -0.55 -5.01 10.95
CA THR A 665 -1.79 -4.70 11.67
C THR A 665 -2.24 -3.26 11.40
N GLY A 666 -1.30 -2.30 11.38
CA GLY A 666 -1.56 -0.88 11.14
C GLY A 666 -0.90 -0.34 9.86
N ARG A 667 -1.67 -0.15 8.77
CA ARG A 667 -1.11 0.37 7.50
C ARG A 667 -0.49 1.77 7.59
N LYS A 668 -0.92 2.60 8.56
CA LYS A 668 -0.33 3.92 8.84
C LYS A 668 1.08 3.82 9.45
N HIS A 669 1.41 2.68 10.05
CA HIS A 669 2.67 2.35 10.71
C HIS A 669 3.53 1.31 9.93
N ALA A 670 2.99 0.73 8.86
CA ALA A 670 3.64 -0.32 8.04
C ALA A 670 4.86 0.09 7.19
N ARG A 671 5.38 1.33 7.29
CA ARG A 671 6.52 1.79 6.46
C ARG A 671 7.84 1.51 7.18
N VAL A 672 8.89 1.17 6.42
CA VAL A 672 10.27 0.93 6.91
C VAL A 672 10.77 1.95 7.93
N LYS A 673 10.41 3.23 7.77
CA LYS A 673 10.77 4.28 8.73
C LYS A 673 10.36 3.98 10.18
N TYR A 674 9.21 3.34 10.38
CA TYR A 674 8.72 2.98 11.71
C TYR A 674 9.43 1.72 12.21
N THR A 675 9.66 0.72 11.35
CA THR A 675 10.52 -0.42 11.72
C THR A 675 11.91 0.04 12.20
N VAL A 676 12.56 0.95 11.46
CA VAL A 676 13.86 1.51 11.89
C VAL A 676 13.71 2.34 13.17
N GLU A 677 12.58 3.00 13.37
CA GLU A 677 12.34 3.83 14.55
C GLU A 677 12.02 3.03 15.81
N ASP A 678 11.26 1.95 15.70
CA ASP A 678 10.83 1.10 16.81
C ASP A 678 12.01 0.29 17.37
N TYR A 679 12.82 -0.27 16.47
CA TYR A 679 13.92 -1.14 16.84
C TYR A 679 15.28 -0.42 16.90
N GLY A 680 15.41 0.72 16.22
CA GLY A 680 16.65 1.50 16.11
C GLY A 680 17.48 1.18 14.86
N PRO A 681 18.28 2.15 14.36
CA PRO A 681 19.08 1.97 13.15
C PRO A 681 20.20 0.92 13.29
N GLU A 682 20.81 0.79 14.48
CA GLU A 682 21.85 -0.23 14.72
C GLU A 682 21.27 -1.64 14.70
N TRP A 683 20.13 -1.87 15.37
CA TRP A 683 19.44 -3.16 15.28
C TRP A 683 19.06 -3.49 13.83
N PHE A 684 18.57 -2.49 13.08
CA PHE A 684 18.21 -2.70 11.68
C PHE A 684 19.43 -3.07 10.84
N LYS A 685 20.58 -2.45 11.10
CA LYS A 685 21.86 -2.78 10.48
C LYS A 685 22.28 -4.22 10.79
N GLU A 686 22.24 -4.64 12.06
CA GLU A 686 22.56 -6.02 12.47
C GLU A 686 21.70 -7.04 11.73
N GLN A 687 20.40 -6.77 11.58
CA GLN A 687 19.46 -7.62 10.84
C GLN A 687 19.72 -7.68 9.33
N VAL A 688 20.33 -6.63 8.76
CA VAL A 688 20.79 -6.62 7.37
C VAL A 688 22.07 -7.43 7.25
N GLU A 689 23.05 -7.22 8.13
CA GLU A 689 24.36 -7.90 8.13
C GLU A 689 24.23 -9.41 8.38
N GLU A 690 23.34 -9.82 9.29
CA GLU A 690 23.02 -11.23 9.55
C GLU A 690 22.53 -11.94 8.27
N ARG A 691 21.67 -11.28 7.48
CA ARG A 691 21.15 -11.81 6.21
C ARG A 691 22.19 -11.79 5.09
N LEU A 692 23.07 -10.79 5.07
CA LEU A 692 24.16 -10.66 4.09
C LEU A 692 25.26 -11.70 4.30
N GLY A 693 25.49 -12.11 5.56
CA GLY A 693 26.62 -12.95 5.94
C GLY A 693 27.96 -12.20 6.03
N PHE A 694 27.93 -10.86 5.98
CA PHE A 694 29.10 -9.99 6.19
C PHE A 694 28.67 -8.63 6.77
N GLU A 695 29.62 -7.96 7.43
CA GLU A 695 29.43 -6.63 8.01
C GLU A 695 29.65 -5.52 6.98
N LEU A 696 28.83 -4.47 7.02
CA LEU A 696 29.02 -3.26 6.26
C LEU A 696 30.25 -2.50 6.79
N GLU A 697 31.08 -1.98 5.89
CA GLU A 697 32.20 -1.12 6.29
C GLU A 697 31.68 0.20 6.90
N ALA A 698 32.55 0.92 7.61
CA ALA A 698 32.24 2.26 8.06
C ALA A 698 31.91 3.19 6.89
N ALA A 699 30.88 4.02 7.06
CA ALA A 699 30.48 5.00 6.05
C ALA A 699 31.64 5.94 5.70
N LYS A 700 31.83 6.18 4.40
CA LYS A 700 32.92 7.02 3.88
C LYS A 700 32.50 8.50 3.77
N PRO A 701 33.42 9.48 3.80
CA PRO A 701 33.08 10.89 3.68
C PRO A 701 32.40 11.24 2.35
N TYR A 702 31.45 12.18 2.38
CA TYR A 702 30.79 12.75 1.20
C TYR A 702 30.23 14.14 1.50
N THR A 703 30.06 14.98 0.48
CA THR A 703 29.50 16.32 0.59
C THR A 703 28.31 16.46 -0.35
N LEU A 704 27.25 17.14 0.08
CA LEU A 704 26.11 17.50 -0.76
C LEU A 704 26.01 19.02 -0.80
N GLU A 705 25.82 19.59 -1.99
CA GLU A 705 25.80 21.05 -2.21
C GLU A 705 24.48 21.53 -2.79
N HIS A 706 23.74 20.68 -3.52
CA HIS A 706 22.47 21.05 -4.13
C HIS A 706 21.53 19.87 -4.32
N ARG A 707 20.24 20.16 -4.46
CA ARG A 707 19.16 19.20 -4.82
C ARG A 707 18.31 19.65 -6.01
N GLY A 708 18.65 20.80 -6.59
CA GLY A 708 17.97 21.33 -7.77
C GLY A 708 18.44 20.65 -9.05
N ASP A 709 17.62 20.76 -10.09
CA ASP A 709 17.98 20.29 -11.43
C ASP A 709 19.06 21.21 -12.05
N MET A 710 19.70 20.72 -13.11
CA MET A 710 20.47 21.61 -13.99
C MET A 710 19.52 22.33 -14.94
N HIS A 711 19.88 23.54 -15.37
CA HIS A 711 19.14 24.28 -16.37
C HIS A 711 20.08 24.83 -17.43
N GLY A 712 19.72 24.67 -18.70
CA GLY A 712 20.52 25.08 -19.84
C GLY A 712 21.51 24.02 -20.30
N TRP A 713 22.40 24.42 -21.20
CA TRP A 713 23.32 23.52 -21.89
C TRP A 713 24.61 23.28 -21.10
N VAL A 714 25.03 22.02 -21.03
CA VAL A 714 26.35 21.59 -20.54
C VAL A 714 26.97 20.65 -21.57
N GLN A 715 28.27 20.79 -21.80
CA GLN A 715 29.04 19.92 -22.68
C GLN A 715 29.74 18.83 -21.87
N ALA A 716 29.62 17.59 -22.30
CA ALA A 716 30.38 16.47 -21.78
C ALA A 716 31.79 16.41 -22.40
N SER A 717 32.70 15.65 -21.78
CA SER A 717 34.09 15.49 -22.24
C SER A 717 34.22 14.85 -23.63
N ASP A 718 33.21 14.10 -24.07
CA ASP A 718 33.14 13.47 -25.40
C ASP A 718 32.62 14.43 -26.50
N GLY A 719 32.34 15.69 -26.14
CA GLY A 719 31.82 16.71 -27.05
C GLY A 719 30.30 16.69 -27.23
N THR A 720 29.57 15.74 -26.63
CA THR A 720 28.11 15.73 -26.63
C THR A 720 27.55 16.75 -25.63
N TRP A 721 26.29 17.13 -25.83
CA TRP A 721 25.61 18.17 -25.07
C TRP A 721 24.38 17.63 -24.35
N SER A 722 24.16 18.15 -23.15
CA SER A 722 22.91 17.93 -22.41
C SER A 722 22.25 19.26 -22.09
N CYS A 723 20.92 19.32 -22.11
CA CYS A 723 20.14 20.53 -21.83
C CYS A 723 19.10 20.27 -20.73
N GLY A 724 19.23 20.96 -19.61
CA GLY A 724 18.23 20.94 -18.54
C GLY A 724 17.06 21.87 -18.87
N LEU A 725 15.85 21.32 -18.94
CA LEU A 725 14.62 22.07 -19.13
C LEU A 725 13.95 22.34 -17.77
N LEU A 726 13.05 23.30 -17.71
CA LEU A 726 12.05 23.43 -16.66
C LEU A 726 10.66 23.12 -17.23
N ILE A 727 10.06 22.04 -16.76
CA ILE A 727 8.64 21.74 -16.99
C ILE A 727 7.88 22.09 -15.72
N PRO A 728 7.06 23.15 -15.69
CA PRO A 728 6.32 23.55 -14.49
C PRO A 728 5.53 22.39 -13.90
N ILE A 729 5.95 21.96 -12.71
CA ILE A 729 5.31 20.87 -11.97
C ILE A 729 5.19 19.60 -12.85
N GLY A 730 6.08 19.41 -13.82
CA GLY A 730 6.14 18.22 -14.67
C GLY A 730 4.92 17.91 -15.52
N ARG A 731 3.99 18.85 -15.73
CA ARG A 731 2.88 18.62 -16.66
C ARG A 731 3.31 18.95 -18.09
N VAL A 732 3.49 17.91 -18.90
CA VAL A 732 3.80 18.05 -20.32
C VAL A 732 2.49 18.09 -21.10
N LYS A 733 2.17 19.27 -21.64
CA LYS A 733 0.95 19.55 -22.40
C LYS A 733 1.19 20.65 -23.44
N GLU A 734 0.26 20.82 -24.36
CA GLU A 734 0.22 21.95 -25.30
C GLU A 734 1.59 22.20 -25.98
N SER A 735 2.15 23.42 -25.88
CA SER A 735 3.41 23.79 -26.54
C SER A 735 4.60 22.94 -26.11
N SER A 736 4.72 22.63 -24.81
CA SER A 736 5.81 21.79 -24.30
C SER A 736 5.74 20.38 -24.88
N ARG A 737 4.54 19.81 -25.00
CA ARG A 737 4.33 18.47 -25.56
C ARG A 737 4.74 18.43 -27.04
N VAL A 738 4.25 19.39 -27.83
CA VAL A 738 4.57 19.49 -29.27
C VAL A 738 6.08 19.71 -29.49
N CYS A 739 6.69 20.61 -28.71
CA CYS A 739 8.12 20.87 -28.77
C CYS A 739 8.94 19.61 -28.51
N ILE A 740 8.67 18.93 -27.38
CA ILE A 740 9.46 17.76 -26.99
C ILE A 740 9.22 16.59 -27.95
N ARG A 741 7.99 16.44 -28.49
CA ARG A 741 7.71 15.45 -29.56
C ARG A 741 8.56 15.71 -30.80
N LYS A 742 8.66 16.97 -31.25
CA LYS A 742 9.52 17.36 -32.39
C LYS A 742 11.00 17.14 -32.12
N ILE A 743 11.45 17.45 -30.90
CA ILE A 743 12.82 17.15 -30.46
C ILE A 743 13.07 15.64 -30.49
N ALA A 744 12.14 14.83 -29.99
CA ALA A 744 12.26 13.38 -30.03
C ALA A 744 12.31 12.84 -31.48
N GLU A 745 11.53 13.41 -32.40
CA GLU A 745 11.61 13.06 -33.83
C GLU A 745 12.96 13.42 -34.45
N LEU A 746 13.49 14.60 -34.12
CA LEU A 746 14.80 15.06 -34.56
C LEU A 746 15.94 14.17 -34.01
N LEU A 747 15.78 13.69 -32.78
CA LEU A 747 16.80 12.92 -32.08
C LEU A 747 16.71 11.41 -32.32
N LYS A 748 15.77 10.87 -33.11
CA LYS A 748 15.70 9.42 -33.39
C LYS A 748 17.07 8.82 -33.72
N GLY A 749 17.43 7.75 -33.01
CA GLY A 749 18.74 7.08 -33.11
C GLY A 749 19.92 7.73 -32.37
N GLU A 750 19.76 8.88 -31.70
CA GLU A 750 20.77 9.44 -30.80
C GLU A 750 20.14 10.15 -29.59
N GLY A 751 20.96 10.52 -28.61
CA GLY A 751 20.50 11.25 -27.44
C GLY A 751 19.48 10.49 -26.58
N GLY A 752 18.88 11.20 -25.64
CA GLY A 752 17.85 10.66 -24.77
C GLY A 752 17.19 11.70 -23.89
N PHE A 753 16.24 11.24 -23.08
CA PHE A 753 15.43 12.06 -22.21
C PHE A 753 15.51 11.51 -20.79
N ARG A 754 15.81 12.36 -19.81
CA ARG A 754 15.85 11.96 -18.40
C ARG A 754 14.93 12.80 -17.54
N MET A 755 14.00 12.15 -16.88
CA MET A 755 13.07 12.79 -15.96
C MET A 755 13.74 13.00 -14.63
N THR A 756 13.47 14.14 -14.02
CA THR A 756 14.06 14.52 -12.75
C THR A 756 13.10 14.31 -11.59
N CYS A 757 13.65 14.20 -10.38
CA CYS A 757 12.86 14.14 -9.15
C CYS A 757 12.19 15.47 -8.80
N ASN A 758 12.60 16.58 -9.42
CA ASN A 758 11.96 17.89 -9.32
C ASN A 758 10.92 18.13 -10.42
N GLN A 759 10.46 17.05 -11.07
CA GLN A 759 9.39 17.06 -12.06
C GLN A 759 9.75 17.82 -13.33
N SER A 760 11.00 17.72 -13.76
CA SER A 760 11.46 18.32 -15.00
C SER A 760 12.14 17.28 -15.90
N LEU A 761 12.82 17.77 -16.94
CA LEU A 761 13.40 16.97 -18.00
C LEU A 761 14.81 17.45 -18.35
N VAL A 762 15.74 16.52 -18.52
CA VAL A 762 17.05 16.75 -19.11
C VAL A 762 17.09 16.06 -20.46
N LEU A 763 17.49 16.79 -21.50
CA LEU A 763 17.86 16.22 -22.79
C LEU A 763 19.32 15.80 -22.71
N GLU A 764 19.65 14.56 -23.05
CA GLU A 764 21.00 14.01 -22.87
C GLU A 764 21.65 13.63 -24.20
N ASN A 765 22.98 13.65 -24.23
CA ASN A 765 23.82 13.08 -25.29
C ASN A 765 23.50 13.58 -26.72
N ILE A 766 23.23 14.88 -26.86
CA ILE A 766 22.94 15.52 -28.15
C ILE A 766 24.25 15.87 -28.86
N SER A 767 24.38 15.49 -30.13
CA SER A 767 25.53 15.88 -30.96
C SER A 767 25.58 17.38 -31.23
N GLU A 768 26.78 17.94 -31.40
CA GLU A 768 26.98 19.36 -31.74
C GLU A 768 26.12 19.78 -32.96
N ALA A 769 26.02 18.91 -33.97
CA ALA A 769 25.28 19.16 -35.20
C ALA A 769 23.77 19.40 -34.99
N LYS A 770 23.16 18.78 -33.96
CA LYS A 770 21.73 18.93 -33.67
C LYS A 770 21.42 19.94 -32.58
N LYS A 771 22.40 20.35 -31.78
CA LYS A 771 22.23 21.34 -30.70
C LYS A 771 21.51 22.62 -31.16
N GLY A 772 21.94 23.19 -32.29
CA GLY A 772 21.32 24.42 -32.83
C GLY A 772 19.85 24.26 -33.22
N GLN A 773 19.49 23.09 -33.77
CA GLN A 773 18.11 22.78 -34.17
C GLN A 773 17.21 22.55 -32.94
N VAL A 774 17.73 21.86 -31.92
CA VAL A 774 17.04 21.70 -30.64
C VAL A 774 16.82 23.06 -29.98
N GLN A 775 17.85 23.92 -29.96
CA GLN A 775 17.74 25.28 -29.43
C GLN A 775 16.67 26.12 -30.15
N GLN A 776 16.56 25.98 -31.47
CA GLN A 776 15.53 26.66 -32.26
C GLN A 776 14.12 26.20 -31.84
N LEU A 777 13.90 24.90 -31.67
CA LEU A 777 12.63 24.35 -31.20
C LEU A 777 12.29 24.82 -29.79
N LEU A 778 13.25 24.80 -28.86
CA LEU A 778 13.02 25.28 -27.49
C LEU A 778 12.59 26.76 -27.47
N ASN A 779 13.20 27.60 -28.32
CA ASN A 779 12.85 29.01 -28.46
C ASN A 779 11.48 29.21 -29.12
N GLU A 780 11.20 28.51 -30.22
CA GLU A 780 9.93 28.59 -30.96
C GLU A 780 8.72 28.30 -30.07
N TYR A 781 8.82 27.24 -29.26
CA TYR A 781 7.73 26.79 -28.38
C TYR A 781 7.80 27.38 -26.97
N LYS A 782 8.76 28.27 -26.69
CA LYS A 782 8.97 28.93 -25.40
C LYS A 782 9.10 27.95 -24.24
N VAL A 783 9.78 26.82 -24.47
CA VAL A 783 10.08 25.85 -23.41
C VAL A 783 11.17 26.44 -22.53
N MET A 784 10.91 26.53 -21.23
CA MET A 784 11.84 27.12 -20.28
C MET A 784 13.09 26.26 -20.15
N HIS A 785 14.26 26.86 -20.38
CA HIS A 785 15.55 26.16 -20.31
C HIS A 785 16.71 27.08 -19.88
N ASN A 786 16.59 28.40 -20.04
CA ASN A 786 17.64 29.34 -19.64
C ASN A 786 17.46 29.81 -18.19
N LYS A 787 18.48 29.59 -17.35
CA LYS A 787 18.48 29.96 -15.93
C LYS A 787 18.42 31.48 -15.70
N GLU A 788 19.18 32.26 -16.46
CA GLU A 788 19.47 33.67 -16.17
C GLU A 788 18.39 34.62 -16.70
N THR A 789 17.74 34.23 -17.81
CA THR A 789 16.85 35.14 -18.54
C THR A 789 15.38 34.76 -18.45
N THR A 790 15.05 33.55 -17.96
CA THR A 790 13.70 32.99 -18.14
C THR A 790 13.01 32.56 -16.84
N VAL A 791 13.74 32.30 -15.73
CA VAL A 791 13.15 31.62 -14.56
C VAL A 791 13.70 32.16 -13.23
N SER A 792 12.83 32.48 -12.26
CA SER A 792 13.21 32.84 -10.88
C SER A 792 13.77 31.65 -10.08
N GLY A 793 14.44 31.93 -8.95
CA GLY A 793 14.91 30.88 -8.05
C GLY A 793 13.80 30.05 -7.40
N LEU A 794 12.66 30.67 -7.05
CA LEU A 794 11.48 29.95 -6.55
C LEU A 794 10.92 28.97 -7.58
N ARG A 795 10.78 29.42 -8.83
CA ARG A 795 10.18 28.62 -9.90
C ARG A 795 11.07 27.46 -10.35
N ARG A 796 12.40 27.60 -10.27
CA ARG A 796 13.34 26.48 -10.49
C ARG A 796 13.21 25.38 -9.44
N ASN A 797 12.82 25.75 -8.21
CA ASN A 797 12.78 24.83 -7.08
C ASN A 797 11.36 24.47 -6.62
N MET A 798 10.35 24.77 -7.44
CA MET A 798 8.95 24.44 -7.12
C MET A 798 8.60 22.99 -7.45
N VAL A 799 7.96 22.29 -6.52
CA VAL A 799 7.44 20.92 -6.74
C VAL A 799 6.05 20.81 -6.15
N ALA A 800 5.10 20.24 -6.90
CA ALA A 800 3.77 19.95 -6.36
C ALA A 800 3.30 18.53 -6.69
N CYS A 801 2.44 17.94 -5.85
CA CYS A 801 1.75 16.71 -6.22
C CYS A 801 0.55 17.01 -7.14
N VAL A 802 0.01 15.97 -7.79
CA VAL A 802 -1.16 16.11 -8.68
C VAL A 802 -2.36 16.70 -7.93
N ALA A 803 -2.67 16.17 -6.74
CA ALA A 803 -3.84 16.57 -5.95
C ALA A 803 -5.15 16.48 -6.77
N LEU A 804 -6.01 17.49 -6.67
CA LEU A 804 -7.25 17.58 -7.45
C LEU A 804 -6.96 17.74 -8.95
N PRO A 805 -7.85 17.26 -9.83
CA PRO A 805 -9.14 16.64 -9.52
C PRO A 805 -9.09 15.11 -9.35
N THR A 806 -8.00 14.47 -9.75
CA THR A 806 -7.98 12.99 -9.87
C THR A 806 -7.49 12.26 -8.62
N CYS A 807 -6.77 12.92 -7.70
CA CYS A 807 -6.31 12.26 -6.48
C CYS A 807 -7.49 12.07 -5.51
N PRO A 808 -7.82 10.82 -5.13
CA PRO A 808 -8.93 10.57 -4.19
C PRO A 808 -8.61 11.01 -2.76
N LEU A 809 -7.34 11.32 -2.46
CA LEU A 809 -6.88 11.65 -1.10
C LEU A 809 -6.67 13.16 -0.90
N ALA A 810 -6.85 14.00 -1.93
CA ALA A 810 -6.56 15.42 -1.84
C ALA A 810 -7.63 16.17 -1.03
N PHE A 811 -7.17 17.05 -0.12
CA PHE A 811 -8.01 17.99 0.63
C PHE A 811 -8.01 19.38 0.01
N ALA A 812 -6.90 19.77 -0.65
CA ALA A 812 -6.71 21.05 -1.31
C ALA A 812 -6.02 20.87 -2.68
N GLU A 813 -5.99 21.94 -3.47
CA GLU A 813 -5.22 22.03 -4.71
C GLU A 813 -3.72 21.92 -4.45
N ALA A 814 -2.96 21.52 -5.47
CA ALA A 814 -1.50 21.61 -5.44
C ALA A 814 -0.94 21.95 -6.83
N GLU A 815 -0.99 21.02 -7.78
CA GLU A 815 -0.47 21.23 -9.13
C GLU A 815 -1.12 22.43 -9.85
N ARG A 816 -2.44 22.59 -9.73
CA ARG A 816 -3.17 23.69 -10.38
C ARG A 816 -2.95 25.06 -9.74
N TYR A 817 -2.49 25.09 -8.49
CA TYR A 817 -2.43 26.31 -7.67
C TYR A 817 -1.00 26.83 -7.46
N LEU A 818 -0.03 25.94 -7.17
CA LEU A 818 1.33 26.37 -6.84
C LEU A 818 1.97 27.31 -7.88
N PRO A 819 1.78 27.16 -9.21
CA PRO A 819 2.36 28.10 -10.18
C PRO A 819 1.87 29.53 -10.00
N THR A 820 0.57 29.71 -9.68
CA THR A 820 -0.05 31.02 -9.46
C THR A 820 0.45 31.65 -8.15
N LEU A 821 0.54 30.85 -7.09
CA LEU A 821 1.13 31.32 -5.83
C LEU A 821 2.59 31.74 -6.01
N VAL A 822 3.38 30.95 -6.75
CA VAL A 822 4.78 31.26 -7.05
C VAL A 822 4.90 32.55 -7.85
N GLU A 823 4.03 32.80 -8.83
CA GLU A 823 4.02 34.07 -9.58
C GLU A 823 3.80 35.29 -8.66
N ARG A 824 2.88 35.20 -7.70
CA ARG A 824 2.68 36.26 -6.70
C ARG A 824 3.93 36.44 -5.80
N LEU A 825 4.55 35.34 -5.37
CA LEU A 825 5.74 35.37 -4.52
C LEU A 825 6.99 35.86 -5.24
N GLU A 826 7.13 35.59 -6.55
CA GLU A 826 8.20 36.13 -7.40
C GLU A 826 8.19 37.66 -7.41
N ALA A 827 7.02 38.27 -7.58
CA ALA A 827 6.90 39.73 -7.55
C ALA A 827 7.32 40.34 -6.19
N VAL A 828 7.17 39.59 -5.09
CA VAL A 828 7.65 39.98 -3.76
C VAL A 828 9.16 39.77 -3.64
N ALA A 829 9.67 38.62 -4.08
CA ALA A 829 11.09 38.29 -4.07
C ALA A 829 11.92 39.27 -4.91
N ASP A 830 11.42 39.67 -6.08
CA ASP A 830 12.06 40.66 -6.95
C ASP A 830 12.16 42.04 -6.28
N LYS A 831 11.08 42.50 -5.63
CA LYS A 831 11.08 43.75 -4.87
C LYS A 831 12.08 43.74 -3.71
N CYS A 832 12.33 42.57 -3.13
CA CYS A 832 13.31 42.39 -2.06
C CYS A 832 14.75 42.17 -2.59
N GLY A 833 14.95 42.05 -3.91
CA GLY A 833 16.26 41.79 -4.51
C GLY A 833 16.74 40.33 -4.41
N ILE A 834 15.84 39.38 -4.11
CA ILE A 834 16.15 37.94 -3.95
C ILE A 834 15.50 37.06 -5.02
N GLY A 835 14.95 37.64 -6.10
CA GLY A 835 14.23 36.89 -7.14
C GLY A 835 15.05 35.77 -7.81
N GLN A 836 16.37 35.87 -7.81
CA GLN A 836 17.28 34.85 -8.35
C GLN A 836 17.83 33.88 -7.31
N GLU A 837 17.54 34.10 -6.02
CA GLU A 837 17.95 33.18 -4.94
C GLU A 837 17.15 31.89 -5.02
N ASP A 838 17.85 30.76 -5.08
CA ASP A 838 17.22 29.44 -5.07
C ASP A 838 16.65 29.15 -3.67
N ILE A 839 15.31 29.16 -3.57
CA ILE A 839 14.55 28.84 -2.37
C ILE A 839 13.61 27.67 -2.67
N VAL A 840 13.74 26.58 -1.92
CA VAL A 840 12.99 25.35 -2.16
C VAL A 840 11.56 25.48 -1.65
N ILE A 841 10.61 25.56 -2.58
CA ILE A 841 9.17 25.68 -2.31
C ILE A 841 8.41 24.44 -2.79
N ARG A 842 7.61 23.81 -1.94
CA ARG A 842 6.91 22.57 -2.30
C ARG A 842 5.50 22.50 -1.74
N MET A 843 4.59 21.88 -2.49
CA MET A 843 3.17 21.79 -2.13
C MET A 843 2.60 20.37 -2.30
N THR A 844 1.69 20.00 -1.41
CA THR A 844 0.90 18.77 -1.53
C THR A 844 -0.54 19.03 -1.11
N GLY A 845 -1.50 18.37 -1.75
CA GLY A 845 -2.92 18.52 -1.39
C GLY A 845 -3.37 17.77 -0.14
N CYS A 846 -2.51 16.91 0.46
CA CYS A 846 -2.82 16.09 1.65
C CYS A 846 -1.54 15.61 2.37
N PRO A 847 -1.61 15.11 3.63
CA PRO A 847 -0.44 14.79 4.45
C PRO A 847 0.34 13.53 4.00
N ASN A 848 -0.08 12.86 2.92
CA ASN A 848 0.72 11.82 2.27
C ASN A 848 2.06 12.32 1.70
N SER A 849 2.23 13.64 1.57
CA SER A 849 3.51 14.32 1.28
C SER A 849 4.15 13.90 -0.05
N CYS A 850 3.32 13.69 -1.10
CA CYS A 850 3.79 13.29 -2.42
C CYS A 850 4.72 14.32 -3.08
N GLY A 851 4.45 15.61 -2.86
CA GLY A 851 5.29 16.73 -3.32
C GLY A 851 6.53 16.97 -2.46
N ARG A 852 6.77 16.15 -1.43
CA ARG A 852 7.90 16.26 -0.48
C ARG A 852 8.04 17.62 0.24
N PRO A 853 6.94 18.28 0.69
CA PRO A 853 7.00 19.57 1.38
C PRO A 853 7.70 19.53 2.73
N SER A 854 7.73 18.40 3.45
CA SER A 854 8.39 18.30 4.76
C SER A 854 9.92 18.51 4.72
N MET A 855 10.50 18.49 3.52
CA MET A 855 11.93 18.75 3.28
C MET A 855 12.14 20.06 2.51
N ALA A 856 11.16 20.95 2.44
CA ALA A 856 11.26 22.21 1.70
C ALA A 856 11.54 23.38 2.65
N GLU A 857 12.33 24.34 2.22
CA GLU A 857 12.53 25.58 2.97
C GLU A 857 11.19 26.28 3.20
N ILE A 858 10.29 26.19 2.22
CA ILE A 858 8.87 26.57 2.29
C ILE A 858 7.99 25.39 1.86
N GLY A 859 7.28 24.77 2.81
CA GLY A 859 6.42 23.63 2.58
C GLY A 859 4.94 23.93 2.81
N PHE A 860 4.06 23.50 1.90
CA PHE A 860 2.61 23.61 2.03
C PHE A 860 1.94 22.24 2.02
N ILE A 861 1.10 21.96 3.01
CA ILE A 861 0.34 20.71 3.15
C ILE A 861 -1.15 21.01 3.28
N GLY A 862 -1.93 20.63 2.27
CA GLY A 862 -3.36 20.89 2.21
C GLY A 862 -4.12 20.35 3.42
N LYS A 863 -5.01 21.18 3.97
CA LYS A 863 -5.84 20.87 5.15
C LYS A 863 -7.32 20.86 4.82
N ALA A 864 -7.78 21.82 4.02
CA ALA A 864 -9.12 21.91 3.46
C ALA A 864 -9.07 22.68 2.12
N PRO A 865 -10.17 22.76 1.34
CA PRO A 865 -10.18 23.55 0.11
C PRO A 865 -9.64 24.96 0.32
N GLY A 866 -8.64 25.36 -0.47
CA GLY A 866 -8.01 26.68 -0.42
C GLY A 866 -7.10 26.97 0.79
N THR A 867 -6.89 26.01 1.71
CA THR A 867 -6.09 26.25 2.93
C THR A 867 -5.01 25.20 3.17
N TYR A 868 -3.88 25.66 3.73
CA TYR A 868 -2.66 24.86 3.88
C TYR A 868 -2.05 25.02 5.27
N ASN A 869 -1.51 23.94 5.83
CA ASN A 869 -0.50 24.06 6.87
C ASN A 869 0.82 24.46 6.19
N MET A 870 1.43 25.53 6.67
CA MET A 870 2.68 26.10 6.19
C MET A 870 3.83 25.72 7.14
N TYR A 871 4.86 25.10 6.56
CA TYR A 871 6.05 24.62 7.26
C TYR A 871 7.29 25.34 6.72
N LEU A 872 8.23 25.68 7.60
CA LEU A 872 9.44 26.45 7.26
C LEU A 872 10.71 25.84 7.87
N GLY A 873 11.88 26.13 7.29
CA GLY A 873 13.17 25.90 7.94
C GLY A 873 13.89 24.58 7.64
N ALA A 874 13.45 23.79 6.66
CA ALA A 874 14.28 22.71 6.11
C ALA A 874 15.55 23.29 5.48
N ASP A 875 16.58 22.47 5.24
CA ASP A 875 17.80 22.92 4.57
C ASP A 875 17.69 22.85 3.05
N PHE A 876 18.63 23.49 2.37
CA PHE A 876 18.67 23.51 0.91
C PHE A 876 19.09 22.18 0.28
N VAL A 877 19.77 21.30 1.01
CA VAL A 877 20.32 20.03 0.45
C VAL A 877 19.48 18.81 0.82
N GLY A 878 18.45 18.95 1.65
CA GLY A 878 17.55 17.84 2.02
C GLY A 878 18.09 16.91 3.11
N LYS A 879 18.84 17.45 4.08
CA LYS A 879 19.26 16.75 5.31
C LYS A 879 18.53 17.23 6.55
N ARG A 880 17.60 18.18 6.44
CA ARG A 880 16.80 18.68 7.57
C ARG A 880 15.32 18.74 7.21
N LEU A 881 14.47 18.38 8.16
CA LEU A 881 13.02 18.56 8.07
C LEU A 881 12.64 20.00 8.44
N ASN A 882 11.53 20.50 7.91
CA ASN A 882 10.98 21.79 8.35
C ASN A 882 10.12 21.65 9.61
N THR A 883 9.61 22.77 10.12
CA THR A 883 8.77 22.86 11.32
C THR A 883 7.46 23.56 10.96
N LEU A 884 6.35 23.14 11.57
CA LEU A 884 5.05 23.81 11.38
C LEU A 884 5.16 25.27 11.84
N TYR A 885 4.84 26.21 10.95
CA TYR A 885 4.92 27.64 11.22
C TYR A 885 3.54 28.28 11.36
N ALA A 886 2.62 27.93 10.46
CA ALA A 886 1.24 28.42 10.51
C ALA A 886 0.27 27.36 10.02
N GLU A 887 -0.91 27.29 10.64
CA GLU A 887 -1.95 26.33 10.28
C GLU A 887 -3.04 26.97 9.43
N SER A 888 -3.60 26.19 8.50
CA SER A 888 -4.79 26.56 7.71
C SER A 888 -4.70 27.91 6.99
N VAL A 889 -3.51 28.32 6.52
CA VAL A 889 -3.32 29.61 5.84
C VAL A 889 -3.88 29.60 4.43
N ASN A 890 -4.51 30.71 4.03
CA ASN A 890 -4.93 31.00 2.65
C ASN A 890 -3.86 31.80 1.88
N GLU A 891 -4.12 32.09 0.60
CA GLU A 891 -3.17 32.81 -0.26
C GLU A 891 -2.71 34.15 0.31
N ASP A 892 -3.63 35.00 0.75
CA ASP A 892 -3.30 36.34 1.23
C ASP A 892 -2.52 36.29 2.55
N GLU A 893 -2.84 35.34 3.43
CA GLU A 893 -2.07 35.07 4.64
C GLU A 893 -0.65 34.59 4.32
N ILE A 894 -0.50 33.69 3.34
CA ILE A 894 0.82 33.22 2.88
C ILE A 894 1.67 34.40 2.40
N ILE A 895 1.12 35.27 1.53
CA ILE A 895 1.85 36.44 1.03
C ILE A 895 2.21 37.39 2.18
N LYS A 896 1.26 37.64 3.10
CA LYS A 896 1.48 38.51 4.27
C LYS A 896 2.57 37.97 5.19
N ILE A 897 2.67 36.66 5.36
CA ILE A 897 3.70 36.01 6.17
C ILE A 897 5.06 36.07 5.48
N LEU A 898 5.13 35.69 4.19
CA LEU A 898 6.41 35.55 3.49
C LEU A 898 7.06 36.89 3.11
N THR A 899 6.27 37.94 2.88
CA THR A 899 6.79 39.26 2.50
C THR A 899 7.84 39.83 3.49
N PRO A 900 7.56 39.95 4.81
CA PRO A 900 8.57 40.42 5.75
C PRO A 900 9.75 39.44 5.91
N LEU A 901 9.52 38.13 5.77
CA LEU A 901 10.59 37.13 5.85
C LEU A 901 11.57 37.24 4.68
N PHE A 902 11.07 37.47 3.47
CA PHE A 902 11.90 37.73 2.29
C PHE A 902 12.67 39.05 2.41
N SER A 903 12.02 40.11 2.89
CA SER A 903 12.67 41.40 3.09
C SER A 903 13.80 41.34 4.11
N THR A 904 13.60 40.67 5.24
CA THR A 904 14.64 40.52 6.28
C THR A 904 15.74 39.56 5.85
N TYR A 905 15.40 38.44 5.19
CA TYR A 905 16.41 37.55 4.60
C TYR A 905 17.33 38.29 3.61
N ALA A 906 16.77 39.14 2.76
CA ALA A 906 17.56 39.93 1.81
C ALA A 906 18.56 40.88 2.50
N GLN A 907 18.20 41.42 3.67
CA GLN A 907 19.00 42.39 4.40
C GLN A 907 20.07 41.72 5.30
N ASP A 908 19.70 40.62 5.95
CA ASP A 908 20.44 40.07 7.09
C ASP A 908 21.11 38.72 6.80
N LYS A 909 20.96 38.16 5.59
CA LYS A 909 21.62 36.89 5.24
C LYS A 909 23.14 37.03 5.22
N PHE A 910 23.82 35.98 5.68
CA PHE A 910 25.25 35.87 5.43
C PHE A 910 25.53 35.51 3.98
N LYS A 911 26.78 35.71 3.54
CA LYS A 911 27.21 35.28 2.22
C LYS A 911 26.98 33.76 2.08
N ASP A 912 26.35 33.37 0.97
CA ASP A 912 26.04 31.98 0.62
C ASP A 912 25.06 31.26 1.59
N GLU A 913 24.48 31.98 2.55
CA GLU A 913 23.44 31.43 3.44
C GLU A 913 22.14 31.21 2.69
N ARG A 914 21.48 30.06 2.96
CA ARG A 914 20.20 29.67 2.37
C ARG A 914 19.03 30.09 3.26
N PHE A 915 17.85 30.29 2.66
CA PHE A 915 16.67 30.83 3.35
C PHE A 915 16.28 29.99 4.58
N GLY A 916 16.27 28.67 4.45
CA GLY A 916 15.98 27.76 5.55
C GLY A 916 16.97 27.84 6.70
N ASP A 917 18.27 27.98 6.41
CA ASP A 917 19.31 28.14 7.44
C ASP A 917 19.23 29.50 8.13
N TYR A 918 18.94 30.55 7.36
CA TYR A 918 18.66 31.89 7.87
C TYR A 918 17.53 31.88 8.92
N LEU A 919 16.41 31.20 8.62
CA LEU A 919 15.27 31.12 9.54
C LEU A 919 15.63 30.41 10.86
N ILE A 920 16.53 29.41 10.81
CA ILE A 920 17.02 28.73 12.01
C ILE A 920 17.99 29.63 12.79
N ARG A 921 18.96 30.25 12.13
CA ARG A 921 19.96 31.13 12.75
C ARG A 921 19.33 32.31 13.49
N THR A 922 18.35 32.94 12.85
CA THR A 922 17.60 34.08 13.40
C THR A 922 16.54 33.67 14.41
N LYS A 923 16.36 32.36 14.66
CA LYS A 923 15.38 31.80 15.59
C LYS A 923 13.93 32.12 15.23
N ILE A 924 13.64 32.47 13.98
CA ILE A 924 12.27 32.59 13.46
C ILE A 924 11.58 31.23 13.45
N VAL A 925 12.36 30.16 13.23
CA VAL A 925 11.89 28.78 13.27
C VAL A 925 12.83 27.93 14.13
N LYS A 926 12.27 27.06 14.98
CA LYS A 926 13.07 26.08 15.72
C LYS A 926 13.56 24.97 14.78
N LYS A 927 14.84 24.62 14.92
CA LYS A 927 15.46 23.51 14.19
C LYS A 927 14.78 22.18 14.54
N MET A 928 14.30 21.46 13.52
CA MET A 928 13.81 20.10 13.67
C MET A 928 14.99 19.12 13.74
N GLU A 929 15.26 18.58 14.92
CA GLU A 929 16.36 17.62 15.14
C GLU A 929 15.91 16.17 14.86
N ASN A 930 14.67 15.82 15.21
CA ASN A 930 14.13 14.48 15.05
C ASN A 930 12.70 14.52 14.53
N GLY A 931 12.35 13.60 13.63
CA GLY A 931 10.98 13.45 13.13
C GLY A 931 9.94 13.15 14.23
N ARG A 932 10.32 12.55 15.36
CA ARG A 932 9.42 12.33 16.50
C ARG A 932 8.90 13.63 17.11
N ASP A 933 9.68 14.71 16.99
CA ASP A 933 9.32 16.03 17.47
C ASP A 933 8.44 16.82 16.49
N TRP A 934 8.04 16.20 15.37
CA TRP A 934 7.28 16.85 14.29
C TRP A 934 5.99 17.53 14.76
N TRP A 935 5.33 16.96 15.78
CA TRP A 935 4.09 17.48 16.34
C TRP A 935 4.30 18.44 17.51
N THR A 936 5.54 18.56 18.01
CA THR A 936 5.86 19.54 19.02
C THR A 936 5.78 20.91 18.35
N THR A 937 4.70 21.62 18.64
CA THR A 937 4.58 23.01 18.23
C THR A 937 5.60 23.75 19.09
N PRO A 938 6.61 24.43 18.52
CA PRO A 938 7.39 25.35 19.34
C PRO A 938 6.39 26.36 19.93
N ASP A 939 6.50 26.66 21.22
CA ASP A 939 5.92 27.90 21.74
C ASP A 939 6.50 29.03 20.86
N LEU A 940 5.70 29.55 19.93
CA LEU A 940 6.08 30.58 18.96
C LEU A 940 6.22 31.94 19.66
#